data_AF-A0A7C4PIM9-F1
#
_entry.id   AF-A0A7C4PIM9-F1
#
_cell.length_a   1.000
_cell.length_b   1.000
_cell.length_c   1.000
_cell.angle_alpha   90.00
_cell.angle_beta   90.00
_cell.angle_gamma   90.00
#
_symmetry.space_group_name_H-M   'P 1'
#
loop_
_entity.id
_entity.type
_entity.pdbx_description
1 polymer ?
#
loop_
_entity_poly.entity_id
_entity_poly.type
_entity_poly.pdbx_seq_one_letter_code
_entity_poly.pdbx_strand_id
1 'polypeptide(L)'
;MELADTIRLLGNVLGQVLLELEPQELYDTEERIRALAKAWRSEAAPQAGVAGREMAQLVASLPVKTAREVAGAFALYFDLVNVAEDNQRLERLRREAMEKAPLPVHDSIEEAVRYLKAQGVSPEQMAEVLSQLRVELVLTAHPTEARRRTILSKIQRVADILEALGRPRLLPEDQETLLAELHFEISALWLTDRARTSQPAVTDEVRTTLYFIGQVFWTALPRIHEMLQKALDRHYPGLKPPARWLRLASWIGGDRDGNPNVTAQVTAETLRLHRGLAIETHRQTFQELSRRLSVSDRRVPLSPSLRDWLERRQNLSPHLSMIRRRYPAEPYRLILATLAADLAEASQDDMAARLLSQEPHSARVRLEELLAPLEAMAGVFPQAIAEGPLLRARRQLEMFGLHGARLDLREGATRLNASLGEVLRALAIEPFYEQLDDRSRRDLLLRLLDQPAPPLSLNPGVSPEAAETWALFRLIARARSIYGADLFGPFIISMAQCTADVLGVLLMARWTGCAEGLQIVPLFETIRALENAPLMMEELFRLPVYREHLASCPEGQMVMVGYSDSNKDGGFLMSNWAIYRAQERIVQVCRAFGVQLTLFHGRGGTVARGGGPTNRSILAQPGGSVAGRYRLTEQGEVLTSRYSSIPLALRNLEQIVGAVLVAS
;
A
#
# COMPACT_ATOMS: atom_id res chain seq x y z
N MET A 1 2.48 -17.59 27.23
CA MET A 1 1.41 -18.60 27.37
C MET A 1 1.45 -19.48 26.13
N GLU A 2 1.06 -20.76 26.21
CA GLU A 2 0.92 -21.59 25.01
C GLU A 2 -0.34 -21.17 24.21
N LEU A 3 -0.36 -21.50 22.91
CA LEU A 3 -1.48 -21.13 22.03
C LEU A 3 -2.82 -21.67 22.53
N ALA A 4 -2.84 -22.93 22.96
CA ALA A 4 -4.05 -23.59 23.46
C ALA A 4 -4.62 -22.89 24.71
N ASP A 5 -3.74 -22.40 25.59
CA ASP A 5 -4.14 -21.66 26.80
C ASP A 5 -4.71 -20.29 26.45
N THR A 6 -4.11 -19.61 25.47
CA THR A 6 -4.57 -18.32 24.99
C THR A 6 -5.95 -18.43 24.33
N ILE A 7 -6.15 -19.42 23.46
CA ILE A 7 -7.45 -19.68 22.82
C ILE A 7 -8.51 -20.01 23.87
N ARG A 8 -8.17 -20.81 24.88
CA ARG A 8 -9.08 -21.15 25.99
C ARG A 8 -9.43 -19.93 26.83
N LEU A 9 -8.47 -19.08 27.16
CA LEU A 9 -8.73 -17.82 27.87
C LEU A 9 -9.73 -16.96 27.10
N LEU A 10 -9.45 -16.69 25.82
CA LEU A 10 -10.32 -15.85 24.98
C LEU A 10 -11.70 -16.46 24.78
N GLY A 11 -11.79 -17.78 24.59
CA GLY A 11 -13.05 -18.50 24.49
C GLY A 11 -13.88 -18.43 25.79
N ASN A 12 -13.23 -18.54 26.95
CA ASN A 12 -13.90 -18.42 28.24
C ASN A 12 -14.43 -17.00 28.47
N VAL A 13 -13.63 -15.98 28.16
CA VAL A 13 -14.07 -14.57 28.28
C VAL A 13 -15.23 -14.29 27.32
N LEU A 14 -15.16 -14.76 26.07
CA LEU A 14 -16.30 -14.64 25.14
C LEU A 14 -17.55 -15.35 25.66
N GLY A 15 -17.40 -16.54 26.24
CA GLY A 15 -18.51 -17.28 26.85
C GLY A 15 -19.16 -16.50 28.00
N GLN A 16 -18.36 -15.88 28.88
CA GLN A 16 -18.85 -15.00 29.95
C GLN A 16 -19.63 -13.82 29.38
N VAL A 17 -19.08 -13.13 28.37
CA VAL A 17 -19.75 -12.02 27.69
C VAL A 17 -21.09 -12.41 27.10
N LEU A 18 -21.19 -13.60 26.48
CA LEU A 18 -22.46 -14.09 25.93
C LEU A 18 -23.48 -14.37 27.04
N LEU A 19 -23.06 -14.98 28.15
CA LEU A 19 -23.93 -15.25 29.30
C LEU A 19 -24.42 -13.96 30.00
N GLU A 20 -23.62 -12.91 29.97
CA GLU A 20 -23.97 -11.61 30.58
C GLU A 20 -24.92 -10.77 29.72
N LEU A 21 -24.75 -10.81 28.40
CA LEU A 21 -25.40 -9.88 27.48
C LEU A 21 -26.55 -10.50 26.68
N GLU A 22 -26.61 -11.83 26.59
CA GLU A 22 -27.59 -12.55 25.77
C GLU A 22 -28.36 -13.60 26.59
N PRO A 23 -29.51 -14.08 26.11
CA PRO A 23 -30.21 -15.18 26.76
C PRO A 23 -29.38 -16.46 26.79
N GLN A 24 -29.52 -17.25 27.88
CA GLN A 24 -28.80 -18.53 28.08
C GLN A 24 -28.94 -19.46 26.87
N GLU A 25 -30.10 -19.47 26.22
CA GLU A 25 -30.38 -20.32 25.06
C GLU A 25 -29.44 -20.05 23.88
N LEU A 26 -28.96 -18.81 23.71
CA LEU A 26 -28.02 -18.46 22.64
C LEU A 26 -26.66 -19.13 22.91
N TYR A 27 -26.15 -19.03 24.13
CA TYR A 27 -24.90 -19.66 24.55
C TYR A 27 -24.98 -21.18 24.40
N ASP A 28 -26.06 -21.80 24.87
CA ASP A 28 -26.26 -23.25 24.77
C ASP A 28 -26.33 -23.72 23.31
N THR A 29 -26.96 -22.93 22.44
CA THR A 29 -27.04 -23.20 21.00
C THR A 29 -25.66 -23.12 20.35
N GLU A 30 -24.87 -22.09 20.66
CA GLU A 30 -23.51 -21.92 20.12
C GLU A 30 -22.59 -23.07 20.56
N GLU A 31 -22.58 -23.42 21.84
CA GLU A 31 -21.79 -24.54 22.38
C GLU A 31 -22.22 -25.88 21.77
N ARG A 32 -23.52 -26.11 21.58
CA ARG A 32 -24.02 -27.33 20.91
C ARG A 32 -23.52 -27.43 19.47
N ILE A 33 -23.57 -26.34 18.71
CA ILE A 33 -23.04 -26.31 17.32
C ILE A 33 -21.54 -26.56 17.33
N ARG A 34 -20.79 -25.95 18.25
CA ARG A 34 -19.34 -26.14 18.40
C ARG A 34 -18.99 -27.59 18.72
N ALA A 35 -19.73 -28.24 19.61
CA ALA A 35 -19.55 -29.65 19.98
C ALA A 35 -19.82 -30.58 18.78
N LEU A 36 -20.92 -30.35 18.04
CA LEU A 36 -21.27 -31.10 16.85
C LEU A 36 -20.22 -30.93 15.73
N ALA A 37 -19.71 -29.70 15.53
CA ALA A 37 -18.64 -29.44 14.56
C ALA A 37 -17.34 -30.19 14.90
N LYS A 38 -16.96 -30.25 16.19
CA LYS A 38 -15.81 -31.04 16.65
C LYS A 38 -16.03 -32.55 16.41
N ALA A 39 -17.21 -33.07 16.76
CA ALA A 39 -17.57 -34.47 16.55
C ALA A 39 -17.63 -34.86 15.06
N TRP A 40 -18.06 -33.94 14.20
CA TRP A 40 -18.06 -34.16 12.75
C TRP A 40 -16.64 -34.21 12.17
N ARG A 41 -15.71 -33.43 12.70
CA ARG A 41 -14.31 -33.34 12.22
C ARG A 41 -13.42 -34.49 12.72
N SER A 42 -13.75 -35.18 13.81
CA SER A 42 -12.94 -36.30 14.29
C SER A 42 -13.01 -37.48 13.32
N GLU A 43 -11.85 -37.94 12.82
CA GLU A 43 -11.69 -39.03 11.84
C GLU A 43 -12.14 -40.42 12.32
N ALA A 44 -12.75 -40.52 13.51
CA ALA A 44 -13.24 -41.76 14.08
C ALA A 44 -14.77 -41.87 13.99
N ALA A 45 -15.22 -42.90 13.26
CA ALA A 45 -16.53 -43.58 13.36
C ALA A 45 -17.72 -43.07 12.49
N PRO A 46 -18.70 -43.97 12.19
CA PRO A 46 -19.99 -43.67 11.54
C PRO A 46 -20.83 -42.54 12.18
N GLN A 47 -20.42 -42.05 13.35
CA GLN A 47 -21.05 -40.96 14.10
C GLN A 47 -20.73 -39.57 13.52
N ALA A 48 -19.64 -39.40 12.78
CA ALA A 48 -19.32 -38.12 12.13
C ALA A 48 -20.44 -37.67 11.17
N GLY A 49 -20.98 -38.61 10.38
CA GLY A 49 -22.12 -38.34 9.50
C GLY A 49 -23.42 -38.05 10.26
N VAL A 50 -23.59 -38.58 11.47
CA VAL A 50 -24.74 -38.27 12.35
C VAL A 50 -24.61 -36.87 12.90
N ALA A 51 -23.44 -36.50 13.46
CA ALA A 51 -23.17 -35.16 13.98
C ALA A 51 -23.33 -34.08 12.90
N GLY A 52 -22.85 -34.33 11.67
CA GLY A 52 -23.03 -33.42 10.54
C GLY A 52 -24.50 -33.21 10.18
N ARG A 53 -25.31 -34.28 10.18
CA ARG A 53 -26.77 -34.19 9.93
C ARG A 53 -27.49 -33.46 11.06
N GLU A 54 -27.16 -33.76 12.31
CA GLU A 54 -27.75 -33.10 13.48
C GLU A 54 -27.43 -31.61 13.48
N MET A 55 -26.18 -31.23 13.17
CA MET A 55 -25.79 -29.83 13.04
C MET A 55 -26.56 -29.14 11.92
N ALA A 56 -26.69 -29.78 10.76
CA ALA A 56 -27.45 -29.22 9.63
C ALA A 56 -28.93 -29.00 9.99
N GLN A 57 -29.55 -29.97 10.68
CA GLN A 57 -30.93 -29.85 11.16
C GLN A 57 -31.08 -28.73 12.20
N LEU A 58 -30.16 -28.65 13.17
CA LEU A 58 -30.15 -27.60 14.17
C LEU A 58 -30.06 -26.22 13.51
N VAL A 59 -29.07 -26.01 12.65
CA VAL A 59 -28.87 -24.75 11.93
C VAL A 59 -30.09 -24.39 11.07
N ALA A 60 -30.68 -25.35 10.37
CA ALA A 60 -31.88 -25.12 9.55
C ALA A 60 -33.13 -24.78 10.37
N SER A 61 -33.17 -25.18 11.64
CA SER A 61 -34.29 -24.90 12.56
C SER A 61 -34.18 -23.54 13.27
N LEU A 62 -33.03 -22.88 13.23
CA LEU A 62 -32.83 -21.63 13.95
C LEU A 62 -33.68 -20.50 13.34
N PRO A 63 -34.39 -19.71 14.18
CA PRO A 63 -34.95 -18.44 13.75
C PRO A 63 -33.85 -17.54 13.17
N VAL A 64 -34.17 -16.75 12.13
CA VAL A 64 -33.19 -15.90 11.42
C VAL A 64 -32.41 -14.97 12.38
N LYS A 65 -33.08 -14.42 13.39
CA LYS A 65 -32.45 -13.58 14.42
C LYS A 65 -31.37 -14.36 15.19
N THR A 66 -31.73 -15.50 15.75
CA THR A 66 -30.82 -16.39 16.50
C THR A 66 -29.69 -16.90 15.60
N ALA A 67 -29.99 -17.27 14.36
CA ALA A 67 -28.96 -17.68 13.39
C ALA A 67 -27.93 -16.57 13.14
N ARG A 68 -28.37 -15.31 13.08
CA ARG A 68 -27.48 -14.15 12.92
C ARG A 68 -26.59 -13.92 14.16
N GLU A 69 -27.15 -14.06 15.35
CA GLU A 69 -26.43 -13.92 16.63
C GLU A 69 -25.40 -15.04 16.80
N VAL A 70 -25.79 -16.29 16.55
CA VAL A 70 -24.88 -17.46 16.57
C VAL A 70 -23.76 -17.30 15.54
N ALA A 71 -24.07 -16.86 14.32
CA ALA A 71 -23.04 -16.60 13.30
C ALA A 71 -22.09 -15.48 13.75
N GLY A 72 -22.61 -14.42 14.40
CA GLY A 72 -21.81 -13.35 14.98
C GLY A 72 -20.87 -13.85 16.08
N ALA A 73 -21.33 -14.77 16.93
CA ALA A 73 -20.54 -15.35 18.01
C ALA A 73 -19.37 -16.18 17.46
N PHE A 74 -19.62 -17.04 16.47
CA PHE A 74 -18.55 -17.78 15.79
C PHE A 74 -17.59 -16.85 15.06
N ALA A 75 -18.08 -15.82 14.38
CA ALA A 75 -17.21 -14.86 13.72
C ALA A 75 -16.30 -14.12 14.73
N LEU A 76 -16.80 -13.80 15.92
CA LEU A 76 -16.00 -13.14 16.97
C LEU A 76 -15.00 -14.11 17.58
N TYR A 77 -15.43 -15.35 17.85
CA TYR A 77 -14.54 -16.42 18.26
C TYR A 77 -13.36 -16.60 17.29
N PHE A 78 -13.61 -16.66 15.98
CA PHE A 78 -12.55 -16.78 14.98
C PHE A 78 -11.64 -15.55 14.91
N ASP A 79 -12.16 -14.34 15.14
CA ASP A 79 -11.29 -13.16 15.27
C ASP A 79 -10.34 -13.31 16.45
N LEU A 80 -10.83 -13.75 17.60
CA LEU A 80 -10.02 -13.96 18.80
C LEU A 80 -8.99 -15.09 18.61
N VAL A 81 -9.37 -16.19 17.95
CA VAL A 81 -8.44 -17.27 17.59
C VAL A 81 -7.32 -16.76 16.68
N ASN A 82 -7.66 -16.00 15.64
CA ASN A 82 -6.66 -15.42 14.73
C ASN A 82 -5.68 -14.50 15.49
N VAL A 83 -6.17 -13.70 16.44
CA VAL A 83 -5.30 -12.87 17.30
C VAL A 83 -4.39 -13.72 18.18
N ALA A 84 -4.90 -14.80 18.76
CA ALA A 84 -4.08 -15.72 19.56
C ALA A 84 -2.97 -16.38 18.72
N GLU A 85 -3.29 -16.81 17.50
CA GLU A 85 -2.32 -17.38 16.56
C GLU A 85 -1.26 -16.36 16.15
N ASP A 86 -1.66 -15.13 15.83
CA ASP A 86 -0.75 -14.02 15.51
C ASP A 86 0.19 -13.72 16.68
N ASN A 87 -0.32 -13.64 17.91
CA ASN A 87 0.49 -13.40 19.11
C ASN A 87 1.49 -14.55 19.35
N GLN A 88 1.06 -15.80 19.21
CA GLN A 88 1.97 -16.96 19.34
C GLN A 88 3.05 -16.96 18.25
N ARG A 89 2.69 -16.58 17.02
CA ARG A 89 3.65 -16.44 15.92
C ARG A 89 4.71 -15.39 16.25
N LEU A 90 4.32 -14.26 16.83
CA LEU A 90 5.25 -13.22 17.27
C LEU A 90 6.19 -13.70 18.38
N GLU A 91 5.67 -14.38 19.40
CA GLU A 91 6.48 -14.94 20.47
C GLU A 91 7.48 -15.99 19.96
N ARG A 92 7.07 -16.82 18.99
CA ARG A 92 7.98 -17.75 18.32
C ARG A 92 9.10 -17.02 17.57
N LEU A 93 8.77 -15.98 16.81
CA LEU A 93 9.75 -15.17 16.08
C LEU A 93 10.74 -14.49 17.04
N ARG A 94 10.25 -13.97 18.18
CA ARG A 94 11.10 -13.37 19.23
C ARG A 94 12.05 -14.41 19.82
N ARG A 95 11.53 -15.58 20.17
CA ARG A 95 12.33 -16.69 20.73
C ARG A 95 13.42 -17.13 19.74
N GLU A 96 13.06 -17.35 18.48
CA GLU A 96 14.01 -17.71 17.42
C GLU A 96 15.11 -16.64 17.28
N ALA A 97 14.74 -15.35 17.30
CA ALA A 97 15.70 -14.26 17.23
C ALA A 97 16.66 -14.23 18.44
N MET A 98 16.16 -14.52 19.64
CA MET A 98 17.00 -14.60 20.84
C MET A 98 17.93 -15.82 20.81
N GLU A 99 17.42 -16.99 20.41
CA GLU A 99 18.19 -18.24 20.35
C GLU A 99 19.29 -18.19 19.28
N LYS A 100 19.01 -17.55 18.13
CA LYS A 100 19.99 -17.41 17.04
C LYS A 100 21.02 -16.31 17.27
N ALA A 101 20.75 -15.35 18.16
CA ALA A 101 21.65 -14.22 18.37
C ALA A 101 23.08 -14.70 18.70
N PRO A 102 24.12 -14.16 18.05
CA PRO A 102 24.13 -12.96 17.20
C PRO A 102 23.89 -13.20 15.69
N LEU A 103 23.54 -14.41 15.26
CA LEU A 103 23.27 -14.72 13.86
C LEU A 103 21.90 -14.15 13.42
N PRO A 104 21.76 -13.77 12.12
CA PRO A 104 20.48 -13.28 11.61
C PRO A 104 19.41 -14.38 11.59
N VAL A 105 18.15 -13.96 11.72
CA VAL A 105 16.97 -14.85 11.56
C VAL A 105 16.83 -15.26 10.09
N HIS A 106 16.28 -16.45 9.84
CA HIS A 106 16.08 -16.96 8.47
C HIS A 106 15.16 -16.02 7.67
N ASP A 107 15.39 -15.84 6.37
CA ASP A 107 14.72 -14.89 5.47
C ASP A 107 14.74 -13.42 5.95
N SER A 108 15.73 -13.03 6.75
CA SER A 108 15.93 -11.63 7.11
C SER A 108 16.73 -10.88 6.05
N ILE A 109 16.66 -9.55 6.09
CA ILE A 109 17.48 -8.69 5.21
C ILE A 109 18.97 -8.91 5.48
N GLU A 110 19.35 -9.04 6.75
CA GLU A 110 20.74 -9.28 7.12
C GLU A 110 21.25 -10.63 6.61
N GLU A 111 20.43 -11.69 6.69
CA GLU A 111 20.80 -12.98 6.11
C GLU A 111 21.01 -12.89 4.60
N ALA A 112 20.12 -12.19 3.87
CA ALA A 112 20.25 -11.99 2.43
C ALA A 112 21.55 -11.25 2.06
N VAL A 113 21.86 -10.15 2.73
CA VAL A 113 23.10 -9.38 2.49
C VAL A 113 24.33 -10.23 2.81
N ARG A 114 24.30 -10.97 3.92
CA ARG A 114 25.38 -11.88 4.32
C ARG A 114 25.56 -13.02 3.31
N TYR A 115 24.47 -13.59 2.83
CA TYR A 115 24.48 -14.64 1.82
C TYR A 115 25.14 -14.16 0.54
N LEU A 116 24.76 -13.00 0.02
CA LEU A 116 25.37 -12.41 -1.18
C LEU A 116 26.87 -12.17 -0.98
N LYS A 117 27.27 -11.69 0.20
CA LYS A 117 28.69 -11.52 0.54
C LYS A 117 29.45 -12.85 0.52
N ALA A 118 28.86 -13.90 1.08
CA ALA A 118 29.44 -15.24 1.09
C ALA A 118 29.51 -15.88 -0.32
N GLN A 119 28.61 -15.51 -1.23
CA GLN A 119 28.67 -15.91 -2.65
C GLN A 119 29.69 -15.11 -3.48
N GLY A 120 30.42 -14.17 -2.87
CA GLY A 120 31.48 -13.42 -3.54
C GLY A 120 31.00 -12.17 -4.28
N VAL A 121 29.79 -11.67 -4.01
CA VAL A 121 29.33 -10.39 -4.56
C VAL A 121 30.24 -9.26 -4.06
N SER A 122 30.83 -8.53 -5.00
CA SER A 122 31.72 -7.41 -4.73
C SER A 122 30.95 -6.16 -4.25
N PRO A 123 31.60 -5.21 -3.55
CA PRO A 123 31.00 -3.93 -3.21
C PRO A 123 30.45 -3.17 -4.42
N GLU A 124 31.12 -3.26 -5.57
CA GLU A 124 30.72 -2.60 -6.81
C GLU A 124 29.43 -3.21 -7.37
N GLN A 125 29.32 -4.54 -7.39
CA GLN A 125 28.10 -5.24 -7.80
C GLN A 125 26.94 -4.96 -6.84
N MET A 126 27.20 -4.95 -5.53
CA MET A 126 26.18 -4.59 -4.54
C MET A 126 25.71 -3.14 -4.73
N ALA A 127 26.63 -2.21 -5.01
CA ALA A 127 26.27 -0.82 -5.32
C ALA A 127 25.39 -0.71 -6.58
N GLU A 128 25.66 -1.53 -7.61
CA GLU A 128 24.82 -1.61 -8.80
C GLU A 128 23.41 -2.11 -8.46
N VAL A 129 23.27 -3.21 -7.71
CA VAL A 129 21.97 -3.73 -7.23
C VAL A 129 21.22 -2.67 -6.43
N LEU A 130 21.90 -2.01 -5.49
CA LEU A 130 21.30 -0.96 -4.67
C LEU A 130 20.83 0.24 -5.51
N SER A 131 21.58 0.62 -6.56
CA SER A 131 21.17 1.73 -7.44
C SER A 131 19.82 1.48 -8.11
N GLN A 132 19.55 0.21 -8.43
CA GLN A 132 18.32 -0.25 -9.08
C GLN A 132 17.21 -0.62 -8.10
N LEU A 133 17.52 -0.74 -6.80
CA LEU A 133 16.59 -1.23 -5.78
C LEU A 133 15.34 -0.37 -5.69
N ARG A 134 14.19 -0.92 -6.08
CA ARG A 134 12.86 -0.32 -6.02
C ARG A 134 11.84 -1.42 -5.67
N VAL A 135 11.38 -1.42 -4.43
CA VAL A 135 10.32 -2.31 -3.95
C VAL A 135 9.09 -1.47 -3.65
N GLU A 136 7.95 -1.88 -4.16
CA GLU A 136 6.70 -1.17 -3.94
C GLU A 136 5.52 -2.10 -3.70
N LEU A 137 4.79 -1.82 -2.64
CA LEU A 137 3.61 -2.57 -2.24
C LEU A 137 2.37 -1.79 -2.61
N VAL A 138 1.46 -2.45 -3.33
CA VAL A 138 0.23 -1.84 -3.82
C VAL A 138 -0.94 -2.41 -3.05
N LEU A 139 -1.50 -1.62 -2.15
CA LEU A 139 -2.62 -2.03 -1.30
C LEU A 139 -3.92 -2.05 -2.11
N THR A 140 -4.76 -3.08 -1.93
CA THR A 140 -6.09 -3.13 -2.55
C THR A 140 -7.21 -3.29 -1.53
N ALA A 141 -8.43 -3.01 -1.96
CA ALA A 141 -9.62 -3.25 -1.16
C ALA A 141 -9.79 -4.75 -0.88
N HIS A 142 -10.53 -5.07 0.19
CA HIS A 142 -10.89 -6.43 0.53
C HIS A 142 -12.16 -6.84 -0.23
N PRO A 143 -12.19 -7.99 -0.95
CA PRO A 143 -13.30 -8.35 -1.83
C PRO A 143 -14.62 -8.69 -1.10
N THR A 144 -14.55 -9.27 0.11
CA THR A 144 -15.73 -9.75 0.86
C THR A 144 -15.89 -9.16 2.25
N GLU A 145 -14.80 -8.81 2.93
CA GLU A 145 -14.78 -8.39 4.32
C GLU A 145 -13.96 -7.11 4.49
N ALA A 146 -14.57 -5.96 4.20
CA ALA A 146 -14.01 -4.69 4.66
C ALA A 146 -14.28 -4.55 6.16
N ARG A 147 -13.51 -5.27 7.00
CA ARG A 147 -13.51 -5.08 8.46
C ARG A 147 -13.44 -3.58 8.73
N ARG A 148 -14.44 -3.06 9.44
CA ARG A 148 -14.48 -1.64 9.77
C ARG A 148 -13.23 -1.31 10.57
N ARG A 149 -12.66 -0.12 10.33
CA ARG A 149 -11.56 0.42 11.14
C ARG A 149 -11.79 0.24 12.65
N THR A 150 -13.04 0.41 13.10
CA THR A 150 -13.44 0.25 14.50
C THR A 150 -13.20 -1.16 15.05
N ILE A 151 -13.49 -2.19 14.25
CA ILE A 151 -13.26 -3.60 14.63
C ILE A 151 -11.75 -3.87 14.65
N LEU A 152 -11.01 -3.42 13.63
CA LEU A 152 -9.54 -3.58 13.57
C LEU A 152 -8.85 -2.94 14.79
N SER A 153 -9.27 -1.74 15.19
CA SER A 153 -8.70 -1.07 16.37
C SER A 153 -9.01 -1.79 17.69
N LYS A 154 -10.18 -2.45 17.81
CA LYS A 154 -10.53 -3.27 18.98
C LYS A 154 -9.72 -4.57 19.02
N ILE A 155 -9.61 -5.25 17.89
CA ILE A 155 -8.78 -6.43 17.71
C ILE A 155 -7.31 -6.14 18.08
N GLN A 156 -6.78 -4.98 17.68
CA GLN A 156 -5.42 -4.59 18.06
C GLN A 156 -5.27 -4.39 19.57
N ARG A 157 -6.24 -3.79 20.25
CA ARG A 157 -6.19 -3.66 21.73
C ARG A 157 -6.21 -5.01 22.43
N VAL A 158 -7.00 -5.97 21.93
CA VAL A 158 -6.96 -7.36 22.42
C VAL A 158 -5.56 -7.95 22.24
N ALA A 159 -4.93 -7.75 21.08
CA ALA A 159 -3.57 -8.22 20.83
C ALA A 159 -2.55 -7.60 21.80
N ASP A 160 -2.64 -6.29 22.05
CA ASP A 160 -1.76 -5.56 22.97
C ASP A 160 -1.92 -6.07 24.43
N ILE A 161 -3.15 -6.37 24.85
CA ILE A 161 -3.45 -6.95 26.18
C ILE A 161 -2.86 -8.36 26.29
N LEU A 162 -3.01 -9.20 25.26
CA LEU A 162 -2.43 -10.55 25.25
C LEU A 162 -0.89 -10.52 25.28
N GLU A 163 -0.28 -9.56 24.59
CA GLU A 163 1.17 -9.33 24.69
C GLU A 163 1.57 -8.95 26.11
N ALA A 164 0.82 -8.05 26.76
CA ALA A 164 1.06 -7.64 28.14
C ALA A 164 0.92 -8.80 29.13
N LEU A 165 -0.13 -9.62 28.99
CA LEU A 165 -0.34 -10.85 29.78
C LEU A 165 0.77 -11.89 29.59
N GLY A 166 1.43 -11.89 28.43
CA GLY A 166 2.56 -12.77 28.14
C GLY A 166 3.88 -12.36 28.79
N ARG A 167 3.98 -11.15 29.37
CA ARG A 167 5.25 -10.62 29.88
C ARG A 167 5.70 -11.36 31.16
N PRO A 168 7.02 -11.63 31.29
CA PRO A 168 7.55 -12.20 32.53
C PRO A 168 7.42 -11.20 33.69
N ARG A 169 7.17 -11.72 34.90
CA ARG A 169 7.08 -10.96 36.16
C ARG A 169 5.91 -9.94 36.23
N LEU A 170 4.78 -10.27 35.63
CA LEU A 170 3.54 -9.52 35.81
C LEU A 170 3.04 -9.65 37.27
N LEU A 171 2.65 -8.54 37.91
CA LEU A 171 2.08 -8.57 39.26
C LEU A 171 0.65 -9.12 39.21
N PRO A 172 0.16 -9.78 40.27
CA PRO A 172 -1.22 -10.28 40.31
C PRO A 172 -2.27 -9.19 40.06
N GLU A 173 -2.10 -8.00 40.63
CA GLU A 173 -3.01 -6.86 40.44
C GLU A 173 -3.01 -6.33 39.00
N ASP A 174 -1.84 -6.29 38.35
CA ASP A 174 -1.73 -5.94 36.93
C ASP A 174 -2.41 -6.99 36.06
N GLN A 175 -2.28 -8.27 36.42
CA GLN A 175 -2.93 -9.38 35.70
C GLN A 175 -4.46 -9.29 35.81
N GLU A 176 -5.00 -9.02 37.00
CA GLU A 176 -6.44 -8.82 37.20
C GLU A 176 -6.96 -7.63 36.38
N THR A 177 -6.20 -6.52 36.37
CA THR A 177 -6.52 -5.33 35.57
C THR A 177 -6.57 -5.65 34.08
N LEU A 178 -5.55 -6.34 33.55
CA LEU A 178 -5.50 -6.73 32.14
C LEU A 178 -6.61 -7.71 31.76
N LEU A 179 -7.01 -8.62 32.65
CA LEU A 179 -8.14 -9.51 32.42
C LEU A 179 -9.48 -8.77 32.39
N ALA A 180 -9.66 -7.75 33.24
CA ALA A 180 -10.83 -6.88 33.20
C ALA A 180 -10.87 -6.03 31.92
N GLU A 181 -9.73 -5.50 31.47
CA GLU A 181 -9.62 -4.80 30.18
C GLU A 181 -9.91 -5.72 29.00
N LEU A 182 -9.43 -6.98 29.04
CA LEU A 182 -9.70 -7.99 28.02
C LEU A 182 -11.20 -8.28 27.93
N HIS A 183 -11.85 -8.45 29.08
CA HIS A 183 -13.30 -8.63 29.15
C HIS A 183 -14.03 -7.43 28.52
N PHE A 184 -13.67 -6.21 28.93
CA PHE A 184 -14.24 -4.98 28.37
C PHE A 184 -14.12 -4.92 26.83
N GLU A 185 -12.93 -5.18 26.28
CA GLU A 185 -12.73 -5.11 24.82
C GLU A 185 -13.52 -6.19 24.07
N ILE A 186 -13.65 -7.40 24.64
CA ILE A 186 -14.46 -8.48 24.06
C ILE A 186 -15.95 -8.15 24.13
N SER A 187 -16.45 -7.62 25.26
CA SER A 187 -17.83 -7.11 25.36
C SER A 187 -18.09 -6.02 24.34
N ALA A 188 -17.15 -5.09 24.20
CA ALA A 188 -17.29 -3.98 23.26
C ALA A 188 -17.17 -4.44 21.80
N LEU A 189 -16.46 -5.53 21.51
CA LEU A 189 -16.45 -6.19 20.19
C LEU A 189 -17.80 -6.84 19.90
N TRP A 190 -18.36 -7.59 20.86
CA TRP A 190 -19.67 -8.23 20.74
C TRP A 190 -20.78 -7.23 20.40
N LEU A 191 -20.82 -6.12 21.14
CA LEU A 191 -21.81 -5.06 20.97
C LEU A 191 -21.58 -4.16 19.73
N THR A 192 -20.47 -4.36 18.99
CA THR A 192 -20.19 -3.59 17.77
C THR A 192 -20.83 -4.28 16.57
N ASP A 193 -21.74 -3.58 15.88
CA ASP A 193 -22.37 -4.14 14.68
C ASP A 193 -21.33 -4.44 13.57
N ARG A 194 -21.31 -5.72 13.19
CA ARG A 194 -20.45 -6.29 12.15
C ARG A 194 -21.11 -6.19 10.77
N ALA A 195 -22.43 -6.22 10.71
CA ALA A 195 -23.15 -6.10 9.47
C ALA A 195 -23.07 -4.65 8.99
N ARG A 196 -22.76 -4.45 7.71
CA ARG A 196 -22.99 -3.16 7.07
C ARG A 196 -24.44 -3.14 6.60
N THR A 197 -25.21 -2.15 7.04
CA THR A 197 -26.59 -1.94 6.61
C THR A 197 -26.68 -1.41 5.18
N SER A 198 -25.58 -0.88 4.63
CA SER A 198 -25.46 -0.38 3.25
C SER A 198 -24.18 -0.88 2.58
N GLN A 199 -24.17 -0.86 1.25
CA GLN A 199 -22.96 -1.11 0.46
C GLN A 199 -21.87 -0.09 0.85
N PRO A 200 -20.61 -0.53 1.08
CA PRO A 200 -19.50 0.39 1.36
C PRO A 200 -19.41 1.51 0.33
N ALA A 201 -19.26 2.76 0.78
CA ALA A 201 -18.73 3.76 -0.11
C ALA A 201 -17.24 3.47 -0.36
N VAL A 202 -16.73 3.78 -1.56
CA VAL A 202 -15.30 3.62 -1.89
C VAL A 202 -14.43 4.35 -0.86
N THR A 203 -14.87 5.51 -0.37
CA THR A 203 -14.15 6.29 0.64
C THR A 203 -14.05 5.59 2.00
N ASP A 204 -14.94 4.64 2.32
CA ASP A 204 -14.80 3.83 3.53
C ASP A 204 -13.67 2.80 3.40
N GLU A 205 -13.48 2.23 2.21
CA GLU A 205 -12.36 1.34 1.93
C GLU A 205 -11.02 2.10 1.93
N VAL A 206 -11.03 3.34 1.41
CA VAL A 206 -9.87 4.25 1.50
C VAL A 206 -9.49 4.47 2.97
N ARG A 207 -10.46 4.75 3.85
CA ARG A 207 -10.21 4.95 5.29
C ARG A 207 -9.65 3.70 5.98
N THR A 208 -10.10 2.51 5.59
CA THR A 208 -9.52 1.26 6.10
C THR A 208 -8.07 1.09 5.66
N THR A 209 -7.74 1.41 4.41
CA THR A 209 -6.36 1.35 3.93
C THR A 209 -5.46 2.37 4.64
N LEU A 210 -5.97 3.59 4.85
CA LEU A 210 -5.26 4.65 5.57
C LEU A 210 -4.99 4.29 7.04
N TYR A 211 -5.81 3.43 7.65
CA TYR A 211 -5.50 2.88 8.98
C TYR A 211 -4.19 2.08 8.95
N PHE A 212 -4.01 1.15 8.00
CA PHE A 212 -2.76 0.39 7.90
C PHE A 212 -1.57 1.28 7.54
N ILE A 213 -1.74 2.23 6.62
CA ILE A 213 -0.69 3.18 6.26
C ILE A 213 -0.21 3.94 7.50
N GLY A 214 -1.13 4.55 8.25
CA GLY A 214 -0.78 5.38 9.41
C GLY A 214 -0.33 4.60 10.64
N GLN A 215 -0.94 3.45 10.94
CA GLN A 215 -0.66 2.71 12.18
C GLN A 215 0.49 1.70 12.03
N VAL A 216 0.67 1.14 10.84
CA VAL A 216 1.62 0.03 10.63
C VAL A 216 2.77 0.47 9.75
N PHE A 217 2.49 0.83 8.50
CA PHE A 217 3.55 1.08 7.53
C PHE A 217 4.37 2.34 7.83
N TRP A 218 3.76 3.39 8.39
CA TRP A 218 4.44 4.62 8.79
C TRP A 218 5.63 4.39 9.72
N THR A 219 5.56 3.31 10.52
CA THR A 219 6.64 2.87 11.41
C THR A 219 7.47 1.74 10.79
N ALA A 220 6.84 0.79 10.10
CA ALA A 220 7.53 -0.38 9.58
C ALA A 220 8.53 -0.06 8.45
N LEU A 221 8.18 0.78 7.47
CA LEU A 221 9.06 1.04 6.32
C LEU A 221 10.37 1.75 6.71
N PRO A 222 10.37 2.80 7.55
CA PRO A 222 11.62 3.39 8.02
C PRO A 222 12.51 2.40 8.77
N ARG A 223 11.92 1.47 9.54
CA ARG A 223 12.68 0.42 10.25
C ARG A 223 13.29 -0.60 9.28
N ILE A 224 12.59 -0.97 8.21
CA ILE A 224 13.15 -1.84 7.17
C ILE A 224 14.34 -1.18 6.47
N HIS A 225 14.25 0.12 6.19
CA HIS A 225 15.39 0.88 5.67
C HIS A 225 16.56 0.91 6.66
N GLU A 226 16.30 1.12 7.96
CA GLU A 226 17.32 1.03 9.01
C GLU A 226 17.98 -0.36 9.06
N MET A 227 17.21 -1.43 8.89
CA MET A 227 17.69 -2.81 8.90
C MET A 227 18.60 -3.10 7.70
N LEU A 228 18.23 -2.65 6.51
CA LEU A 228 19.09 -2.75 5.33
C LEU A 228 20.38 -1.94 5.51
N GLN A 229 20.31 -0.70 5.98
CA GLN A 229 21.51 0.10 6.24
C GLN A 229 22.45 -0.59 7.23
N LYS A 230 21.94 -1.12 8.34
CA LYS A 230 22.75 -1.85 9.33
C LYS A 230 23.40 -3.11 8.75
N ALA A 231 22.69 -3.85 7.91
CA ALA A 231 23.26 -5.02 7.23
C ALA A 231 24.39 -4.62 6.28
N LEU A 232 24.22 -3.52 5.54
CA LEU A 232 25.25 -2.96 4.67
C LEU A 232 26.46 -2.46 5.46
N ASP A 233 26.27 -1.73 6.57
CA ASP A 233 27.37 -1.25 7.41
C ASP A 233 28.28 -2.39 7.91
N ARG A 234 27.69 -3.57 8.17
CA ARG A 234 28.41 -4.77 8.62
C ARG A 234 29.14 -5.51 7.51
N HIS A 235 28.54 -5.63 6.32
CA HIS A 235 29.04 -6.53 5.26
C HIS A 235 29.62 -5.81 4.03
N TYR A 236 29.22 -4.56 3.81
CA TYR A 236 29.60 -3.67 2.70
C TYR A 236 29.73 -2.22 3.20
N PRO A 237 30.70 -1.94 4.10
CA PRO A 237 30.83 -0.63 4.73
C PRO A 237 31.01 0.48 3.68
N GLY A 238 30.29 1.59 3.88
CA GLY A 238 30.28 2.75 2.97
C GLY A 238 29.15 2.75 1.94
N LEU A 239 28.49 1.61 1.68
CA LEU A 239 27.32 1.57 0.82
C LEU A 239 26.07 2.07 1.55
N LYS A 240 25.17 2.71 0.80
CA LYS A 240 23.89 3.22 1.28
C LYS A 240 22.79 2.88 0.29
N PRO A 241 21.61 2.43 0.74
CA PRO A 241 20.48 2.23 -0.14
C PRO A 241 19.93 3.60 -0.60
N PRO A 242 19.29 3.69 -1.78
CA PRO A 242 18.67 4.93 -2.27
C PRO A 242 17.61 5.47 -1.29
N ALA A 243 17.39 6.77 -1.18
CA ALA A 243 16.40 7.30 -0.22
C ALA A 243 14.98 6.71 -0.40
N ARG A 244 14.54 6.56 -1.66
CA ARG A 244 13.19 6.11 -2.05
C ARG A 244 13.15 4.71 -2.66
N TRP A 245 13.86 3.77 -2.05
CA TRP A 245 13.91 2.39 -2.54
C TRP A 245 12.68 1.55 -2.15
N LEU A 246 11.98 1.89 -1.06
CA LEU A 246 10.81 1.17 -0.56
C LEU A 246 9.60 2.12 -0.48
N ARG A 247 8.52 1.81 -1.20
CA ARG A 247 7.35 2.70 -1.36
C ARG A 247 6.03 1.96 -1.18
N LEU A 248 4.96 2.74 -0.98
CA LEU A 248 3.58 2.27 -0.99
C LEU A 248 2.80 2.92 -2.13
N ALA A 249 1.90 2.12 -2.69
CA ALA A 249 0.82 2.58 -3.53
C ALA A 249 -0.52 1.98 -3.07
N SER A 250 -1.61 2.48 -3.61
CA SER A 250 -2.98 2.04 -3.35
C SER A 250 -3.76 2.02 -4.65
N TRP A 251 -4.64 1.02 -4.81
CA TRP A 251 -5.66 0.99 -5.87
C TRP A 251 -6.99 1.60 -5.42
N ILE A 252 -7.25 1.64 -4.11
CA ILE A 252 -8.56 2.03 -3.59
C ILE A 252 -8.81 3.51 -3.88
N GLY A 253 -9.86 3.81 -4.64
CA GLY A 253 -10.20 5.16 -5.09
C GLY A 253 -9.59 5.58 -6.43
N GLY A 254 -8.74 4.73 -7.04
CA GLY A 254 -8.15 4.95 -8.37
C GLY A 254 -8.44 3.82 -9.37
N ASP A 255 -8.66 2.59 -8.89
CA ASP A 255 -9.10 1.46 -9.69
C ASP A 255 -10.61 1.55 -9.99
N ARG A 256 -10.94 1.82 -11.25
CA ARG A 256 -12.31 2.00 -11.75
C ARG A 256 -12.73 0.91 -12.74
N ASP A 257 -11.86 -0.04 -13.01
CA ASP A 257 -12.15 -1.18 -13.88
C ASP A 257 -13.30 -2.02 -13.32
N GLY A 258 -14.43 -2.03 -14.06
CA GLY A 258 -15.66 -2.70 -13.63
C GLY A 258 -16.38 -2.06 -12.43
N ASN A 259 -15.95 -0.90 -11.95
CA ASN A 259 -16.53 -0.23 -10.77
C ASN A 259 -16.95 1.22 -11.06
N PRO A 260 -18.22 1.47 -11.44
CA PRO A 260 -18.70 2.82 -11.78
C PRO A 260 -18.72 3.79 -10.58
N ASN A 261 -18.58 3.29 -9.35
CA ASN A 261 -18.57 4.12 -8.15
C ASN A 261 -17.25 4.88 -7.94
N VAL A 262 -16.20 4.54 -8.71
CA VAL A 262 -14.88 5.20 -8.62
C VAL A 262 -14.81 6.33 -9.65
N THR A 263 -15.48 7.43 -9.34
CA THR A 263 -15.52 8.64 -10.18
C THR A 263 -14.33 9.57 -9.91
N ALA A 264 -14.14 10.59 -10.75
CA ALA A 264 -13.07 11.58 -10.60
C ALA A 264 -13.23 12.36 -9.28
N GLN A 265 -14.48 12.55 -8.83
CA GLN A 265 -14.78 13.11 -7.51
C GLN A 265 -14.29 12.19 -6.38
N VAL A 266 -14.51 10.87 -6.49
CA VAL A 266 -14.01 9.90 -5.50
C VAL A 266 -12.48 9.84 -5.53
N THR A 267 -11.85 9.90 -6.70
CA THR A 267 -10.38 10.00 -6.82
C THR A 267 -9.85 11.28 -6.18
N ALA A 268 -10.48 12.44 -6.40
CA ALA A 268 -10.10 13.71 -5.76
C ALA A 268 -10.21 13.64 -4.22
N GLU A 269 -11.31 13.07 -3.72
CA GLU A 269 -11.52 12.84 -2.29
C GLU A 269 -10.50 11.85 -1.70
N THR A 270 -10.15 10.81 -2.46
CA THR A 270 -9.11 9.84 -2.07
C THR A 270 -7.76 10.51 -1.90
N LEU A 271 -7.35 11.34 -2.87
CA LEU A 271 -6.10 12.11 -2.78
C LEU A 271 -6.11 13.07 -1.58
N ARG A 272 -7.25 13.73 -1.29
CA ARG A 272 -7.43 14.58 -0.11
C ARG A 272 -7.23 13.78 1.18
N LEU A 273 -7.83 12.60 1.30
CA LEU A 273 -7.71 11.75 2.50
C LEU A 273 -6.27 11.24 2.70
N HIS A 274 -5.61 10.82 1.63
CA HIS A 274 -4.21 10.42 1.60
C HIS A 274 -3.27 11.54 2.06
N ARG A 275 -3.39 12.72 1.46
CA ARG A 275 -2.63 13.92 1.85
C ARG A 275 -2.94 14.35 3.29
N GLY A 276 -4.20 14.29 3.70
CA GLY A 276 -4.62 14.61 5.07
C GLY A 276 -3.94 13.75 6.12
N LEU A 277 -3.87 12.43 5.92
CA LEU A 277 -3.14 11.51 6.80
C LEU A 277 -1.65 11.89 6.89
N ALA A 278 -1.00 12.06 5.74
CA ALA A 278 0.44 12.34 5.67
C ALA A 278 0.79 13.67 6.35
N ILE A 279 0.05 14.74 6.04
CA ILE A 279 0.23 16.07 6.66
C ILE A 279 0.07 15.98 8.17
N GLU A 280 -1.00 15.34 8.65
CA GLU A 280 -1.29 15.25 10.07
C GLU A 280 -0.21 14.45 10.82
N THR A 281 0.29 13.38 10.23
CA THR A 281 1.30 12.54 10.87
C THR A 281 2.68 13.21 10.90
N HIS A 282 3.07 13.92 9.83
CA HIS A 282 4.26 14.77 9.84
C HIS A 282 4.14 15.92 10.84
N ARG A 283 2.95 16.55 10.93
CA ARG A 283 2.66 17.62 11.88
C ARG A 283 2.90 17.16 13.31
N GLN A 284 2.32 16.02 13.69
CA GLN A 284 2.52 15.41 15.01
C GLN A 284 4.00 15.10 15.27
N THR A 285 4.71 14.56 14.26
CA THR A 285 6.14 14.27 14.35
C THR A 285 6.96 15.54 14.64
N PHE A 286 6.71 16.64 13.94
CA PHE A 286 7.42 17.90 14.17
C PHE A 286 7.05 18.57 15.49
N GLN A 287 5.81 18.44 15.94
CA GLN A 287 5.42 18.90 17.28
C GLN A 287 6.18 18.16 18.38
N GLU A 288 6.30 16.84 18.24
CA GLU A 288 7.06 16.03 19.20
C GLU A 288 8.55 16.34 19.15
N LEU A 289 9.13 16.44 17.95
CA LEU A 289 10.53 16.83 17.79
C LEU A 289 10.81 18.23 18.36
N SER A 290 9.90 19.19 18.18
CA SER A 290 10.03 20.53 18.75
C SER A 290 10.11 20.49 20.28
N ARG A 291 9.31 19.63 20.95
CA ARG A 291 9.40 19.47 22.41
C ARG A 291 10.69 18.78 22.85
N ARG A 292 11.14 17.77 22.09
CA ARG A 292 12.26 16.91 22.45
C ARG A 292 13.63 17.51 22.14
N LEU A 293 13.77 18.26 21.05
CA LEU A 293 15.05 18.82 20.58
C LEU A 293 15.25 20.26 21.09
N SER A 294 15.57 20.39 22.38
CA SER A 294 15.91 21.66 23.05
C SER A 294 17.36 22.11 22.79
N VAL A 295 17.86 21.94 21.56
CA VAL A 295 19.26 22.26 21.23
C VAL A 295 19.45 23.77 21.25
N SER A 296 20.43 24.23 22.01
CA SER A 296 20.73 25.66 22.11
C SER A 296 21.71 26.12 21.04
N ASP A 297 21.44 27.28 20.43
CA ASP A 297 22.33 27.94 19.46
C ASP A 297 23.67 28.39 20.06
N ARG A 298 23.74 28.55 21.38
CA ARG A 298 24.98 28.79 22.13
C ARG A 298 25.92 27.59 22.13
N ARG A 299 25.39 26.38 21.88
CA ARG A 299 26.17 25.13 21.82
C ARG A 299 26.34 24.65 20.39
N VAL A 300 25.27 24.74 19.59
CA VAL A 300 25.27 24.36 18.17
C VAL A 300 24.73 25.53 17.36
N PRO A 301 25.60 26.44 16.87
CA PRO A 301 25.18 27.60 16.10
C PRO A 301 24.36 27.20 14.86
N LEU A 302 23.38 28.02 14.50
CA LEU A 302 22.64 27.85 13.25
C LEU A 302 23.59 27.98 12.05
N SER A 303 23.41 27.12 11.04
CA SER A 303 23.99 27.35 9.72
C SER A 303 23.42 28.64 9.10
N PRO A 304 24.14 29.29 8.17
CA PRO A 304 23.62 30.44 7.43
C PRO A 304 22.26 30.16 6.78
N SER A 305 22.09 28.98 6.17
CA SER A 305 20.83 28.59 5.52
C SER A 305 19.63 28.54 6.48
N LEU A 306 19.82 28.05 7.71
CA LEU A 306 18.74 28.00 8.71
C LEU A 306 18.44 29.38 9.30
N ARG A 307 19.45 30.24 9.41
CA ARG A 307 19.27 31.63 9.84
C ARG A 307 18.42 32.39 8.81
N ASP A 308 18.79 32.31 7.54
CA ASP A 308 18.04 32.93 6.44
C ASP A 308 16.61 32.38 6.36
N TRP A 309 16.45 31.06 6.55
CA TRP A 309 15.13 30.42 6.56
C TRP A 309 14.22 30.98 7.67
N LEU A 310 14.77 31.22 8.87
CA LEU A 310 14.04 31.82 9.98
C LEU A 310 13.74 33.31 9.74
N GLU A 311 14.70 34.06 9.21
CA GLU A 311 14.56 35.51 8.97
C GLU A 311 13.51 35.84 7.92
N ARG A 312 13.31 34.97 6.93
CA ARG A 312 12.22 35.10 5.94
C ARG A 312 10.83 34.95 6.55
N ARG A 313 10.69 34.42 7.76
CA ARG A 313 9.42 34.13 8.44
C ARG A 313 9.13 35.14 9.54
N GLN A 314 8.98 36.41 9.15
CA GLN A 314 8.81 37.53 10.08
C GLN A 314 7.46 37.52 10.82
N ASN A 315 6.40 37.04 10.15
CA ASN A 315 5.04 37.00 10.67
C ASN A 315 4.73 35.67 11.37
N LEU A 316 5.29 35.49 12.57
CA LEU A 316 5.01 34.32 13.39
C LEU A 316 3.61 34.41 14.03
N SER A 317 2.88 33.30 14.03
CA SER A 317 1.62 33.19 14.78
C SER A 317 1.80 33.50 16.27
N PRO A 318 0.73 33.85 17.03
CA PRO A 318 0.85 34.15 18.46
C PRO A 318 1.53 33.03 19.26
N HIS A 319 1.24 31.77 18.91
CA HIS A 319 1.86 30.60 19.53
C HIS A 319 3.36 30.51 19.25
N LEU A 320 3.79 30.67 18.00
CA LEU A 320 5.22 30.65 17.63
C LEU A 320 5.98 31.83 18.24
N SER A 321 5.36 33.01 18.30
CA SER A 321 5.90 34.18 18.99
C SER A 321 6.12 33.92 20.48
N MET A 322 5.20 33.22 21.14
CA MET A 322 5.36 32.78 22.52
C MET A 322 6.53 31.80 22.68
N ILE A 323 6.68 30.81 21.79
CA ILE A 323 7.81 29.87 21.81
C ILE A 323 9.14 30.63 21.68
N ARG A 324 9.25 31.53 20.69
CA ARG A 324 10.44 32.36 20.47
C ARG A 324 10.81 33.18 21.71
N ARG A 325 9.82 33.77 22.39
CA ARG A 325 10.03 34.57 23.61
C ARG A 325 10.42 33.70 24.81
N ARG A 326 9.82 32.52 24.96
CA ARG A 326 10.06 31.61 26.10
C ARG A 326 11.40 30.88 26.00
N TYR A 327 11.84 30.57 24.79
CA TYR A 327 13.07 29.81 24.51
C TYR A 327 13.96 30.52 23.49
N PRO A 328 14.47 31.74 23.79
CA PRO A 328 15.17 32.57 22.81
C PRO A 328 16.48 31.98 22.29
N ALA A 329 17.11 31.07 23.05
CA ALA A 329 18.35 30.40 22.68
C ALA A 329 18.14 29.00 22.08
N GLU A 330 16.89 28.60 21.75
CA GLU A 330 16.56 27.28 21.18
C GLU A 330 15.89 27.41 19.80
N PRO A 331 16.59 27.91 18.77
CA PRO A 331 15.97 28.18 17.46
C PRO A 331 15.52 26.90 16.73
N TYR A 332 16.14 25.74 16.96
CA TYR A 332 15.71 24.48 16.35
C TYR A 332 14.31 24.04 16.80
N ARG A 333 13.95 24.30 18.07
CA ARG A 333 12.58 24.12 18.57
C ARG A 333 11.61 25.01 17.79
N LEU A 334 11.99 26.27 17.55
CA LEU A 334 11.16 27.21 16.79
C LEU A 334 11.02 26.79 15.32
N ILE A 335 12.08 26.33 14.67
CA ILE A 335 12.05 25.80 13.29
C ILE A 335 11.04 24.65 13.21
N LEU A 336 11.17 23.63 14.06
CA LEU A 336 10.27 22.47 14.07
C LEU A 336 8.82 22.85 14.40
N ALA A 337 8.61 23.78 15.34
CA ALA A 337 7.28 24.30 15.65
C ALA A 337 6.66 25.04 14.45
N THR A 338 7.49 25.76 13.69
CA THR A 338 7.08 26.49 12.48
C THR A 338 6.69 25.53 11.37
N LEU A 339 7.49 24.48 11.12
CA LEU A 339 7.13 23.42 10.17
C LEU A 339 5.82 22.73 10.54
N ALA A 340 5.59 22.47 11.84
CA ALA A 340 4.31 21.96 12.31
C ALA A 340 3.14 22.93 12.09
N ALA A 341 3.37 24.24 12.22
CA ALA A 341 2.35 25.24 11.97
C ALA A 341 1.99 25.34 10.48
N ASP A 342 2.99 25.28 9.58
CA ASP A 342 2.77 25.25 8.13
C ASP A 342 1.93 24.04 7.71
N LEU A 343 2.23 22.87 8.28
CA LEU A 343 1.44 21.66 8.06
C LEU A 343 0.02 21.78 8.62
N ALA A 344 -0.16 22.45 9.77
CA ALA A 344 -1.49 22.71 10.32
C ALA A 344 -2.32 23.60 9.37
N GLU A 345 -1.72 24.64 8.81
CA GLU A 345 -2.37 25.50 7.82
C GLU A 345 -2.65 24.76 6.52
N ALA A 346 -1.72 23.90 6.07
CA ALA A 346 -1.91 23.06 4.89
C ALA A 346 -3.05 22.04 5.08
N SER A 347 -3.26 21.53 6.31
CA SER A 347 -4.32 20.56 6.59
C SER A 347 -5.73 21.15 6.49
N GLN A 348 -5.85 22.48 6.50
CA GLN A 348 -7.13 23.19 6.34
C GLN A 348 -7.50 23.42 4.87
N ASP A 349 -6.65 23.05 3.90
CA ASP A 349 -6.95 23.20 2.47
C ASP A 349 -8.02 22.19 2.02
N ASP A 350 -9.06 22.66 1.33
CA ASP A 350 -10.06 21.80 0.69
C ASP A 350 -9.53 21.30 -0.66
N MET A 351 -8.58 20.36 -0.60
CA MET A 351 -7.93 19.81 -1.78
C MET A 351 -8.93 19.24 -2.81
N ALA A 352 -10.00 18.56 -2.37
CA ALA A 352 -10.95 17.95 -3.29
C ALA A 352 -11.67 19.04 -4.12
N ALA A 353 -12.15 20.11 -3.47
CA ALA A 353 -12.76 21.23 -4.18
C ALA A 353 -11.76 21.92 -5.14
N ARG A 354 -10.49 22.08 -4.74
CA ARG A 354 -9.44 22.69 -5.58
C ARG A 354 -9.09 21.87 -6.82
N LEU A 355 -9.17 20.55 -6.71
CA LEU A 355 -8.94 19.62 -7.81
C LEU A 355 -10.10 19.57 -8.79
N LEU A 356 -11.33 19.80 -8.32
CA LEU A 356 -12.54 19.81 -9.15
C LEU A 356 -12.86 21.20 -9.72
N SER A 357 -12.20 22.26 -9.23
CA SER A 357 -12.33 23.62 -9.75
C SER A 357 -11.31 23.93 -10.85
N GLN A 358 -11.57 25.00 -11.60
CA GLN A 358 -10.68 25.50 -12.66
C GLN A 358 -9.81 26.68 -12.21
N GLU A 359 -10.09 27.25 -11.03
CA GLU A 359 -9.40 28.42 -10.50
C GLU A 359 -7.92 28.14 -10.24
N PRO A 360 -6.96 28.97 -10.67
CA PRO A 360 -5.54 28.77 -10.37
C PRO A 360 -5.30 28.54 -8.86
N HIS A 361 -4.51 27.52 -8.53
CA HIS A 361 -4.18 27.19 -7.15
C HIS A 361 -2.74 26.67 -7.04
N SER A 362 -2.10 26.92 -5.91
CA SER A 362 -0.79 26.38 -5.57
C SER A 362 -0.86 25.63 -4.25
N ALA A 363 -0.14 24.52 -4.12
CA ALA A 363 -0.02 23.84 -2.84
C ALA A 363 0.53 24.80 -1.77
N ARG A 364 -0.09 24.79 -0.59
CA ARG A 364 0.34 25.61 0.56
C ARG A 364 1.70 25.23 1.13
N VAL A 365 2.10 23.98 0.92
CA VAL A 365 3.38 23.44 1.38
C VAL A 365 3.91 22.42 0.38
N ARG A 366 5.20 22.51 0.10
CA ARG A 366 5.95 21.58 -0.76
C ARG A 366 6.86 20.70 0.08
N LEU A 367 7.23 19.53 -0.46
CA LEU A 367 8.04 18.56 0.27
C LEU A 367 9.46 19.10 0.56
N GLU A 368 10.02 19.83 -0.40
CA GLU A 368 11.38 20.40 -0.34
C GLU A 368 11.48 21.47 0.76
N GLU A 369 10.41 22.22 1.00
CA GLU A 369 10.31 23.24 2.05
C GLU A 369 10.42 22.63 3.46
N LEU A 370 10.06 21.34 3.59
CA LEU A 370 10.15 20.59 4.84
C LEU A 370 11.48 19.82 4.95
N LEU A 371 11.97 19.24 3.85
CA LEU A 371 13.22 18.49 3.84
C LEU A 371 14.45 19.39 4.07
N ALA A 372 14.53 20.53 3.38
CA ALA A 372 15.68 21.42 3.44
C ALA A 372 16.08 21.85 4.87
N PRO A 373 15.16 22.31 5.75
CA PRO A 373 15.53 22.64 7.12
C PRO A 373 15.96 21.41 7.93
N LEU A 374 15.35 20.24 7.74
CA LEU A 374 15.75 19.03 8.46
C LEU A 374 17.16 18.55 8.05
N GLU A 375 17.50 18.66 6.77
CA GLU A 375 18.84 18.35 6.26
C GLU A 375 19.88 19.32 6.80
N ALA A 376 19.58 20.62 6.79
CA ALA A 376 20.48 21.63 7.35
C ALA A 376 20.67 21.43 8.87
N MET A 377 19.63 21.02 9.60
CA MET A 377 19.74 20.65 11.01
C MET A 377 20.61 19.42 11.23
N ALA A 378 20.42 18.37 10.43
CA ALA A 378 21.22 17.15 10.52
C ALA A 378 22.70 17.42 10.25
N GLY A 379 23.04 18.37 9.37
CA GLY A 379 24.42 18.74 9.04
C GLY A 379 25.17 19.47 10.15
N VAL A 380 24.49 20.08 11.13
CA VAL A 380 25.11 20.78 12.26
C VAL A 380 25.01 20.02 13.58
N PHE A 381 24.08 19.07 13.68
CA PHE A 381 23.91 18.26 14.88
C PHE A 381 25.01 17.20 15.05
N PRO A 382 25.41 16.89 16.29
CA PRO A 382 26.20 15.70 16.56
C PRO A 382 25.51 14.45 15.99
N GLN A 383 26.30 13.51 15.47
CA GLN A 383 25.81 12.30 14.79
C GLN A 383 24.74 11.55 15.61
N ALA A 384 24.95 11.39 16.92
CA ALA A 384 24.00 10.71 17.81
C ALA A 384 22.60 11.36 17.85
N ILE A 385 22.51 12.68 17.62
CA ILE A 385 21.23 13.42 17.54
C ILE A 385 20.69 13.36 16.11
N ALA A 386 21.56 13.57 15.11
CA ALA A 386 21.20 13.56 13.70
C ALA A 386 20.60 12.20 13.27
N GLU A 387 21.18 11.09 13.70
CA GLU A 387 20.78 9.71 13.34
C GLU A 387 19.59 9.16 14.14
N GLY A 388 19.07 9.95 15.08
CA GLY A 388 17.95 9.57 15.93
C GLY A 388 16.58 9.92 15.33
N PRO A 389 15.68 10.53 16.13
CA PRO A 389 14.35 10.92 15.68
C PRO A 389 14.32 11.87 14.47
N LEU A 390 15.35 12.70 14.28
CA LEU A 390 15.44 13.62 13.14
C LEU A 390 15.61 12.87 11.80
N LEU A 391 16.54 11.91 11.74
CA LEU A 391 16.71 11.05 10.56
C LEU A 391 15.45 10.24 10.26
N ARG A 392 14.75 9.75 11.29
CA ARG A 392 13.47 9.06 11.09
C ARG A 392 12.42 9.96 10.44
N ALA A 393 12.26 11.19 10.92
CA ALA A 393 11.31 12.14 10.34
C ALA A 393 11.67 12.49 8.88
N ARG A 394 12.97 12.68 8.60
CA ARG A 394 13.45 12.91 7.24
C ARG A 394 13.16 11.73 6.32
N ARG A 395 13.44 10.50 6.76
CA ARG A 395 13.12 9.26 6.02
C ARG A 395 11.63 9.11 5.78
N GLN A 396 10.79 9.43 6.76
CA GLN A 396 9.34 9.41 6.60
C GLN A 396 8.88 10.41 5.51
N LEU A 397 9.43 11.63 5.49
CA LEU A 397 9.16 12.57 4.40
C LEU A 397 9.64 12.05 3.04
N GLU A 398 10.83 11.46 2.98
CA GLU A 398 11.39 10.90 1.74
C GLU A 398 10.50 9.76 1.20
N MET A 399 10.02 8.87 2.08
CA MET A 399 9.25 7.66 1.72
C MET A 399 7.78 7.93 1.43
N PHE A 400 7.11 8.70 2.29
CA PHE A 400 5.66 8.92 2.23
C PHE A 400 5.28 10.26 1.56
N GLY A 401 6.27 11.15 1.37
CA GLY A 401 6.02 12.50 0.88
C GLY A 401 4.93 13.21 1.69
N LEU A 402 4.13 14.01 0.98
CA LEU A 402 2.92 14.64 1.50
C LEU A 402 1.64 13.98 0.96
N HIS A 403 1.73 12.72 0.54
CA HIS A 403 0.63 11.97 -0.08
C HIS A 403 0.42 10.58 0.58
N GLY A 404 1.30 10.13 1.47
CA GLY A 404 1.15 8.87 2.20
C GLY A 404 1.47 7.65 1.33
N ALA A 405 0.64 7.36 0.33
CA ALA A 405 0.89 6.32 -0.66
C ALA A 405 0.43 6.83 -2.03
N ARG A 406 1.14 6.40 -3.08
CA ARG A 406 0.80 6.75 -4.47
C ARG A 406 -0.54 6.15 -4.85
N LEU A 407 -1.34 6.84 -5.64
CA LEU A 407 -2.61 6.31 -6.13
C LEU A 407 -2.42 5.78 -7.55
N ASP A 408 -2.57 4.48 -7.74
CA ASP A 408 -2.63 3.89 -9.08
C ASP A 408 -4.01 4.15 -9.68
N LEU A 409 -4.03 4.37 -10.99
CA LEU A 409 -5.25 4.50 -11.75
C LEU A 409 -5.38 3.28 -12.65
N ARG A 410 -6.58 2.69 -12.75
CA ARG A 410 -6.81 1.52 -13.60
C ARG A 410 -8.15 1.62 -14.29
N GLU A 411 -8.18 1.37 -15.60
CA GLU A 411 -9.39 1.36 -16.42
C GLU A 411 -9.28 0.30 -17.53
N GLY A 412 -10.43 -0.24 -17.95
CA GLY A 412 -10.48 -1.25 -19.01
C GLY A 412 -10.21 -0.68 -20.41
N ALA A 413 -9.41 -1.39 -21.22
CA ALA A 413 -9.11 -1.03 -22.61
C ALA A 413 -10.38 -0.74 -23.43
N THR A 414 -11.44 -1.54 -23.27
CA THR A 414 -12.73 -1.33 -23.95
C THR A 414 -13.36 0.03 -23.61
N ARG A 415 -13.35 0.42 -22.32
CA ARG A 415 -13.92 1.69 -21.86
C ARG A 415 -13.12 2.89 -22.36
N LEU A 416 -11.79 2.77 -22.36
CA LEU A 416 -10.87 3.79 -22.89
C LEU A 416 -11.07 3.98 -24.40
N ASN A 417 -11.11 2.88 -25.15
CA ASN A 417 -11.31 2.91 -26.60
C ASN A 417 -12.67 3.50 -26.98
N ALA A 418 -13.76 3.15 -26.29
CA ALA A 418 -15.08 3.74 -26.52
C ALA A 418 -15.10 5.25 -26.22
N SER A 419 -14.50 5.67 -25.09
CA SER A 419 -14.44 7.08 -24.71
C SER A 419 -13.61 7.94 -25.66
N LEU A 420 -12.52 7.39 -26.20
CA LEU A 420 -11.73 8.03 -27.22
C LEU A 420 -12.49 8.10 -28.55
N GLY A 421 -13.13 7.00 -28.97
CA GLY A 421 -13.95 6.95 -30.19
C GLY A 421 -15.08 7.97 -30.20
N GLU A 422 -15.79 8.15 -29.07
CA GLU A 422 -16.81 9.19 -28.95
C GLU A 422 -16.25 10.60 -29.16
N VAL A 423 -15.08 10.91 -28.59
CA VAL A 423 -14.44 12.22 -28.80
C VAL A 423 -13.94 12.40 -30.22
N LEU A 424 -13.35 11.37 -30.83
CA LEU A 424 -12.93 11.42 -32.23
C LEU A 424 -14.12 11.65 -33.17
N ARG A 425 -15.28 11.06 -32.87
CA ARG A 425 -16.53 11.28 -33.60
C ARG A 425 -17.05 12.71 -33.39
N ALA A 426 -17.06 13.21 -32.15
CA ALA A 426 -17.48 14.58 -31.83
C ALA A 426 -16.59 15.64 -32.49
N LEU A 427 -15.30 15.35 -32.66
CA LEU A 427 -14.34 16.21 -33.37
C LEU A 427 -14.36 16.04 -34.89
N ALA A 428 -15.23 15.17 -35.43
CA ALA A 428 -15.29 14.81 -36.84
C ALA A 428 -13.94 14.31 -37.42
N ILE A 429 -13.14 13.63 -36.60
CA ILE A 429 -11.83 13.05 -36.98
C ILE A 429 -12.00 11.63 -37.51
N GLU A 430 -12.66 10.76 -36.74
CA GLU A 430 -12.91 9.36 -37.10
C GLU A 430 -14.22 8.89 -36.45
N PRO A 431 -15.31 8.73 -37.21
CA PRO A 431 -16.61 8.36 -36.65
C PRO A 431 -16.73 6.89 -36.24
N PHE A 432 -15.91 5.98 -36.79
CA PHE A 432 -16.01 4.54 -36.59
C PHE A 432 -14.74 3.94 -35.96
N TYR A 433 -14.08 4.69 -35.06
CA TYR A 433 -12.83 4.29 -34.40
C TYR A 433 -12.87 2.87 -33.81
N GLU A 434 -13.99 2.50 -33.20
CA GLU A 434 -14.20 1.20 -32.55
C GLU A 434 -14.31 0.04 -33.55
N GLN A 435 -14.57 0.31 -34.83
CA GLN A 435 -14.69 -0.68 -35.90
C GLN A 435 -13.36 -0.88 -36.67
N LEU A 436 -12.37 -0.02 -36.44
CA LEU A 436 -11.07 -0.13 -37.07
C LEU A 436 -10.30 -1.33 -36.51
N ASP A 437 -9.59 -2.04 -37.38
CA ASP A 437 -8.63 -3.06 -36.96
C ASP A 437 -7.45 -2.45 -36.18
N ASP A 438 -6.73 -3.27 -35.42
CA ASP A 438 -5.65 -2.83 -34.53
C ASP A 438 -4.56 -2.01 -35.24
N ARG A 439 -4.24 -2.35 -36.49
CA ARG A 439 -3.24 -1.63 -37.29
C ARG A 439 -3.77 -0.28 -37.73
N SER A 440 -5.00 -0.23 -38.25
CA SER A 440 -5.66 1.01 -38.65
C SER A 440 -5.83 1.97 -37.47
N ARG A 441 -6.21 1.46 -36.28
CA ARG A 441 -6.26 2.24 -35.04
C ARG A 441 -4.88 2.79 -34.67
N ARG A 442 -3.85 1.95 -34.66
CA ARG A 442 -2.48 2.37 -34.36
C ARG A 442 -2.00 3.47 -35.31
N ASP A 443 -2.18 3.29 -36.62
CA ASP A 443 -1.70 4.24 -37.63
C ASP A 443 -2.44 5.60 -37.53
N LEU A 444 -3.74 5.59 -37.17
CA LEU A 444 -4.49 6.80 -36.82
C LEU A 444 -3.94 7.48 -35.56
N LEU A 445 -3.74 6.74 -34.47
CA LEU A 445 -3.24 7.29 -33.21
C LEU A 445 -1.84 7.91 -33.37
N LEU A 446 -0.96 7.27 -34.14
CA LEU A 446 0.37 7.81 -34.43
C LEU A 446 0.30 9.15 -35.16
N ARG A 447 -0.59 9.26 -36.16
CA ARG A 447 -0.83 10.53 -36.87
C ARG A 447 -1.40 11.61 -35.95
N LEU A 448 -2.29 11.26 -35.03
CA LEU A 448 -2.86 12.21 -34.08
C LEU A 448 -1.86 12.64 -32.99
N LEU A 449 -0.97 11.75 -32.58
CA LEU A 449 0.10 12.06 -31.64
C LEU A 449 1.11 13.06 -32.23
N ASP A 450 1.32 13.05 -33.55
CA ASP A 450 2.18 14.00 -34.26
C ASP A 450 1.53 15.38 -34.48
N GLN A 451 0.26 15.53 -34.11
CA GLN A 451 -0.50 16.76 -34.26
C GLN A 451 -0.69 17.47 -32.90
N PRO A 452 -0.87 18.81 -32.90
CA PRO A 452 -1.23 19.52 -31.69
C PRO A 452 -2.59 19.04 -31.17
N ALA A 453 -2.78 19.10 -29.85
CA ALA A 453 -4.04 18.74 -29.24
C ALA A 453 -5.17 19.64 -29.79
N PRO A 454 -6.34 19.08 -30.14
CA PRO A 454 -7.49 19.88 -30.54
C PRO A 454 -8.00 20.70 -29.36
N PRO A 455 -8.72 21.82 -29.60
CA PRO A 455 -9.37 22.56 -28.53
C PRO A 455 -10.48 21.72 -27.89
N LEU A 456 -10.17 21.06 -26.77
CA LEU A 456 -11.13 20.23 -26.06
C LEU A 456 -12.06 21.10 -25.20
N SER A 457 -13.36 21.06 -25.51
CA SER A 457 -14.40 21.62 -24.66
C SER A 457 -14.41 20.91 -23.30
N LEU A 458 -14.78 21.64 -22.25
CA LEU A 458 -15.04 21.06 -20.94
C LEU A 458 -16.20 20.04 -20.96
N ASN A 459 -17.16 20.30 -21.85
CA ASN A 459 -18.34 19.49 -22.12
C ASN A 459 -18.35 19.15 -23.61
N PRO A 460 -17.65 18.07 -24.04
CA PRO A 460 -17.48 17.76 -25.46
C PRO A 460 -18.74 17.17 -26.13
N GLY A 461 -19.90 17.20 -25.46
CA GLY A 461 -21.14 16.64 -26.00
C GLY A 461 -21.13 15.11 -26.13
N VAL A 462 -20.38 14.44 -25.24
CA VAL A 462 -20.23 12.97 -25.20
C VAL A 462 -21.09 12.36 -24.09
N SER A 463 -21.15 11.02 -24.04
CA SER A 463 -21.82 10.30 -22.97
C SER A 463 -21.27 10.65 -21.58
N PRO A 464 -22.06 10.51 -20.50
CA PRO A 464 -21.56 10.63 -19.13
C PRO A 464 -20.34 9.74 -18.88
N GLU A 465 -20.34 8.55 -19.48
CA GLU A 465 -19.28 7.57 -19.39
C GLU A 465 -17.95 8.07 -19.95
N ALA A 466 -17.97 8.64 -21.16
CA ALA A 466 -16.80 9.22 -21.80
C ALA A 466 -16.36 10.50 -21.06
N ALA A 467 -17.32 11.34 -20.65
CA ALA A 467 -17.03 12.56 -19.89
C ALA A 467 -16.29 12.27 -18.58
N GLU A 468 -16.64 11.17 -17.90
CA GLU A 468 -15.98 10.71 -16.68
C GLU A 468 -14.53 10.24 -16.93
N THR A 469 -14.26 9.55 -18.03
CA THR A 469 -12.89 9.18 -18.42
C THR A 469 -12.03 10.43 -18.68
N TRP A 470 -12.56 11.43 -19.40
CA TRP A 470 -11.85 12.70 -19.63
C TRP A 470 -11.72 13.56 -18.36
N ALA A 471 -12.68 13.49 -17.44
CA ALA A 471 -12.58 14.14 -16.13
C ALA A 471 -11.40 13.58 -15.33
N LEU A 472 -11.14 12.28 -15.40
CA LEU A 472 -9.97 11.66 -14.76
C LEU A 472 -8.65 12.20 -15.32
N PHE A 473 -8.46 12.23 -16.64
CA PHE A 473 -7.21 12.73 -17.23
C PHE A 473 -6.95 14.22 -16.90
N ARG A 474 -8.00 15.03 -16.86
CA ARG A 474 -7.94 16.43 -16.39
C ARG A 474 -7.59 16.52 -14.91
N LEU A 475 -8.19 15.66 -14.07
CA LEU A 475 -7.87 15.58 -12.65
C LEU A 475 -6.39 15.22 -12.42
N ILE A 476 -5.83 14.30 -13.21
CA ILE A 476 -4.39 13.95 -13.15
C ILE A 476 -3.55 15.20 -13.46
N ALA A 477 -3.80 15.86 -14.59
CA ALA A 477 -3.06 17.07 -14.99
C ALA A 477 -3.10 18.13 -13.88
N ARG A 478 -4.29 18.37 -13.34
CA ARG A 478 -4.57 19.34 -12.30
C ARG A 478 -3.85 19.02 -10.99
N ALA A 479 -3.97 17.79 -10.50
CA ALA A 479 -3.33 17.36 -9.27
C ALA A 479 -1.80 17.41 -9.37
N ARG A 480 -1.24 17.02 -10.52
CA ARG A 480 0.21 17.09 -10.77
C ARG A 480 0.72 18.53 -10.80
N SER A 481 -0.03 19.44 -11.41
CA SER A 481 0.31 20.87 -11.46
C SER A 481 0.32 21.52 -10.07
N ILE A 482 -0.65 21.20 -9.21
CA ILE A 482 -0.78 21.84 -7.90
C ILE A 482 0.14 21.19 -6.86
N TYR A 483 0.11 19.86 -6.76
CA TYR A 483 0.68 19.11 -5.64
C TYR A 483 1.90 18.25 -6.03
N GLY A 484 2.25 18.18 -7.31
CA GLY A 484 3.41 17.43 -7.83
C GLY A 484 3.06 16.06 -8.42
N ALA A 485 4.01 15.45 -9.12
CA ALA A 485 3.79 14.17 -9.81
C ALA A 485 3.72 12.96 -8.87
N ASP A 486 4.31 13.06 -7.67
CA ASP A 486 4.47 11.94 -6.73
C ASP A 486 3.13 11.40 -6.16
N LEU A 487 2.00 12.07 -6.38
CA LEU A 487 0.68 11.62 -5.89
C LEU A 487 0.18 10.37 -6.61
N PHE A 488 0.59 10.15 -7.86
CA PHE A 488 0.10 9.06 -8.69
C PHE A 488 1.16 7.99 -8.91
N GLY A 489 0.69 6.74 -8.96
CA GLY A 489 1.44 5.62 -9.53
C GLY A 489 1.20 5.54 -11.04
N PRO A 490 1.25 4.32 -11.62
CA PRO A 490 0.91 4.11 -13.02
C PRO A 490 -0.58 4.31 -13.35
N PHE A 491 -0.83 4.53 -14.64
CA PHE A 491 -2.11 4.33 -15.29
C PHE A 491 -2.11 2.94 -15.94
N ILE A 492 -2.89 2.02 -15.40
CA ILE A 492 -2.96 0.61 -15.76
C ILE A 492 -4.11 0.39 -16.73
N ILE A 493 -3.84 -0.31 -17.82
CA ILE A 493 -4.82 -0.65 -18.85
C ILE A 493 -5.19 -2.12 -18.68
N SER A 494 -6.34 -2.38 -18.06
CA SER A 494 -6.87 -3.75 -17.95
C SER A 494 -7.25 -4.29 -19.33
N MET A 495 -7.13 -5.60 -19.51
CA MET A 495 -7.43 -6.32 -20.75
C MET A 495 -6.72 -5.71 -21.97
N ALA A 496 -5.46 -5.28 -21.82
CA ALA A 496 -4.66 -4.77 -22.92
C ALA A 496 -4.38 -5.88 -23.95
N GLN A 497 -4.63 -5.62 -25.23
CA GLN A 497 -4.53 -6.63 -26.30
C GLN A 497 -3.65 -6.21 -27.46
N CYS A 498 -3.53 -4.90 -27.73
CA CYS A 498 -2.75 -4.38 -28.84
C CYS A 498 -1.98 -3.10 -28.50
N THR A 499 -0.99 -2.76 -29.33
CA THR A 499 -0.20 -1.52 -29.23
C THR A 499 -1.08 -0.25 -29.25
N ALA A 500 -2.23 -0.30 -29.96
CA ALA A 500 -3.16 0.83 -30.03
C ALA A 500 -3.80 1.17 -28.67
N ASP A 501 -3.99 0.19 -27.76
CA ASP A 501 -4.56 0.44 -26.43
C ASP A 501 -3.64 1.37 -25.61
N VAL A 502 -2.33 1.12 -25.66
CA VAL A 502 -1.32 1.93 -24.97
C VAL A 502 -1.20 3.32 -25.61
N LEU A 503 -1.20 3.40 -26.94
CA LEU A 503 -1.14 4.68 -27.66
C LEU A 503 -2.40 5.53 -27.46
N GLY A 504 -3.57 4.90 -27.29
CA GLY A 504 -4.82 5.59 -26.98
C GLY A 504 -4.74 6.35 -25.66
N VAL A 505 -4.25 5.70 -24.61
CA VAL A 505 -4.00 6.37 -23.32
C VAL A 505 -2.97 7.47 -23.43
N LEU A 506 -1.88 7.25 -24.18
CA LEU A 506 -0.87 8.29 -24.42
C LEU A 506 -1.46 9.52 -25.12
N LEU A 507 -2.32 9.31 -26.12
CA LEU A 507 -3.01 10.39 -26.82
C LEU A 507 -3.93 11.18 -25.88
N MET A 508 -4.75 10.48 -25.08
CA MET A 508 -5.63 11.12 -24.10
C MET A 508 -4.83 11.94 -23.09
N ALA A 509 -3.74 11.37 -22.55
CA ALA A 509 -2.86 12.07 -21.62
C ALA A 509 -2.16 13.28 -22.25
N ARG A 510 -1.76 13.20 -23.54
CA ARG A 510 -1.13 14.31 -24.27
C ARG A 510 -2.13 15.45 -24.48
N TRP A 511 -3.36 15.12 -24.89
CA TRP A 511 -4.41 16.12 -25.11
C TRP A 511 -4.87 16.82 -23.83
N THR A 512 -4.75 16.17 -22.67
CA THR A 512 -5.04 16.81 -21.38
C THR A 512 -3.81 17.39 -20.67
N GLY A 513 -2.61 17.31 -21.28
CA GLY A 513 -1.39 17.88 -20.70
C GLY A 513 -0.84 17.12 -19.48
N CYS A 514 -1.06 15.81 -19.38
CA CYS A 514 -0.52 14.97 -18.29
C CYS A 514 0.35 13.79 -18.74
N ALA A 515 0.74 13.72 -20.01
CA ALA A 515 1.55 12.63 -20.56
C ALA A 515 2.99 12.55 -20.02
N GLU A 516 3.65 13.69 -19.79
CA GLU A 516 5.04 13.73 -19.34
C GLU A 516 5.18 12.97 -18.01
N GLY A 517 6.01 11.93 -17.93
CA GLY A 517 6.23 11.13 -16.73
C GLY A 517 5.05 10.26 -16.25
N LEU A 518 3.93 10.18 -16.99
CA LEU A 518 2.83 9.26 -16.67
C LEU A 518 3.21 7.84 -17.06
N GLN A 519 3.34 6.93 -16.10
CA GLN A 519 3.65 5.52 -16.36
C GLN A 519 2.43 4.79 -16.94
N ILE A 520 2.42 4.51 -18.25
CA ILE A 520 1.34 3.75 -18.90
C ILE A 520 1.69 2.25 -18.87
N VAL A 521 0.85 1.45 -18.23
CA VAL A 521 1.14 0.05 -17.91
C VAL A 521 0.10 -0.87 -18.55
N PRO A 522 0.46 -1.63 -19.60
CA PRO A 522 -0.42 -2.70 -20.08
C PRO A 522 -0.49 -3.83 -19.04
N LEU A 523 -1.71 -4.26 -18.74
CA LEU A 523 -1.99 -5.43 -17.91
C LEU A 523 -2.40 -6.61 -18.81
N PHE A 524 -1.57 -7.65 -18.83
CA PHE A 524 -1.81 -8.87 -19.59
C PHE A 524 -2.50 -9.93 -18.72
N GLU A 525 -3.76 -10.24 -19.05
CA GLU A 525 -4.65 -11.06 -18.23
C GLU A 525 -5.08 -12.38 -18.87
N THR A 526 -5.03 -12.52 -20.19
CA THR A 526 -5.38 -13.77 -20.88
C THR A 526 -4.12 -14.52 -21.32
N ILE A 527 -4.23 -15.82 -21.57
CA ILE A 527 -3.11 -16.64 -22.06
C ILE A 527 -2.58 -16.07 -23.38
N ARG A 528 -3.49 -15.75 -24.31
CA ARG A 528 -3.14 -15.14 -25.60
C ARG A 528 -2.44 -13.77 -25.42
N ALA A 529 -2.90 -12.95 -24.48
CA ALA A 529 -2.29 -11.65 -24.21
C ALA A 529 -0.86 -11.82 -23.64
N LEU A 530 -0.66 -12.78 -22.73
CA LEU A 530 0.67 -13.11 -22.19
C LEU A 530 1.63 -13.62 -23.27
N GLU A 531 1.15 -14.45 -24.20
CA GLU A 531 1.94 -14.95 -25.33
C GLU A 531 2.36 -13.83 -26.30
N ASN A 532 1.47 -12.84 -26.52
CA ASN A 532 1.69 -11.70 -27.41
C ASN A 532 2.41 -10.53 -26.77
N ALA A 533 2.48 -10.46 -25.43
CA ALA A 533 3.07 -9.36 -24.70
C ALA A 533 4.48 -8.96 -25.17
N PRO A 534 5.44 -9.88 -25.42
CA PRO A 534 6.77 -9.50 -25.89
C PRO A 534 6.74 -8.77 -27.24
N LEU A 535 5.88 -9.21 -28.16
CA LEU A 535 5.75 -8.60 -29.49
C LEU A 535 5.17 -7.19 -29.36
N MET A 536 4.13 -7.01 -28.55
CA MET A 536 3.55 -5.67 -28.30
C MET A 536 4.59 -4.71 -27.72
N MET A 537 5.38 -5.16 -26.75
CA MET A 537 6.43 -4.33 -26.15
C MET A 537 7.52 -3.98 -27.16
N GLU A 538 7.93 -4.92 -28.02
CA GLU A 538 8.88 -4.66 -29.10
C GLU A 538 8.33 -3.64 -30.10
N GLU A 539 7.07 -3.77 -30.52
CA GLU A 539 6.42 -2.81 -31.40
C GLU A 539 6.41 -1.41 -30.80
N LEU A 540 6.01 -1.28 -29.52
CA LEU A 540 6.03 -0.02 -28.79
C LEU A 540 7.42 0.62 -28.76
N PHE A 541 8.47 -0.15 -28.45
CA PHE A 541 9.84 0.39 -28.37
C PHE A 541 10.44 0.78 -29.71
N ARG A 542 9.90 0.31 -30.84
CA ARG A 542 10.28 0.75 -32.18
C ARG A 542 9.66 2.09 -32.58
N LEU A 543 8.63 2.55 -31.88
CA LEU A 543 7.94 3.81 -32.19
C LEU A 543 8.68 5.01 -31.56
N PRO A 544 9.16 5.99 -32.36
CA PRO A 544 9.88 7.15 -31.83
C PRO A 544 9.07 7.95 -30.80
N VAL A 545 7.77 8.14 -31.06
CA VAL A 545 6.86 8.87 -30.16
C VAL A 545 6.70 8.21 -28.79
N TYR A 546 6.75 6.87 -28.76
CA TYR A 546 6.68 6.14 -27.49
C TYR A 546 8.01 6.15 -26.76
N ARG A 547 9.13 6.11 -27.49
CA ARG A 547 10.49 6.27 -26.91
C ARG A 547 10.68 7.65 -26.29
N GLU A 548 10.15 8.70 -26.91
CA GLU A 548 10.11 10.05 -26.34
C GLU A 548 9.33 10.08 -25.02
N HIS A 549 8.11 9.51 -25.01
CA HIS A 549 7.33 9.40 -23.79
C HIS A 549 8.06 8.60 -22.70
N LEU A 550 8.65 7.46 -23.05
CA LEU A 550 9.41 6.62 -22.14
C LEU A 550 10.64 7.35 -21.55
N ALA A 551 11.27 8.25 -22.30
CA ALA A 551 12.37 9.07 -21.80
C ALA A 551 11.91 10.09 -20.74
N SER A 552 10.64 10.53 -20.76
CA SER A 552 10.04 11.35 -19.70
C SER A 552 9.72 10.56 -18.42
N CYS A 553 9.85 9.23 -18.46
CA CYS A 553 9.41 8.28 -17.46
C CYS A 553 10.61 7.74 -16.67
N PRO A 554 10.94 8.30 -15.48
CA PRO A 554 12.18 7.98 -14.76
C PRO A 554 12.22 6.54 -14.24
N GLU A 555 11.08 5.85 -14.17
CA GLU A 555 10.99 4.46 -13.73
C GLU A 555 11.09 3.44 -14.89
N GLY A 556 11.30 3.92 -16.11
CA GLY A 556 11.34 3.10 -17.31
C GLY A 556 9.95 2.60 -17.71
N GLN A 557 9.90 1.37 -18.20
CA GLN A 557 8.66 0.70 -18.58
C GLN A 557 8.21 -0.21 -17.45
N MET A 558 6.93 -0.12 -17.10
CA MET A 558 6.28 -1.08 -16.23
C MET A 558 5.28 -1.94 -17.02
N VAL A 559 5.26 -3.24 -16.74
CA VAL A 559 4.31 -4.19 -17.33
C VAL A 559 3.64 -4.97 -16.20
N MET A 560 2.31 -5.07 -16.23
CA MET A 560 1.57 -5.82 -15.22
C MET A 560 1.16 -7.20 -15.75
N VAL A 561 1.29 -8.22 -14.91
CA VAL A 561 0.83 -9.59 -15.21
C VAL A 561 -0.28 -10.01 -14.25
N GLY A 562 -1.40 -10.46 -14.82
CA GLY A 562 -2.59 -10.88 -14.08
C GLY A 562 -2.58 -12.38 -13.79
N TYR A 563 -2.43 -12.78 -12.53
CA TYR A 563 -2.43 -14.20 -12.13
C TYR A 563 -3.84 -14.78 -12.05
N SER A 564 -4.77 -14.07 -11.42
CA SER A 564 -6.12 -14.59 -11.20
C SER A 564 -6.89 -14.73 -12.50
N ASP A 565 -6.80 -13.77 -13.41
CA ASP A 565 -7.59 -13.75 -14.64
C ASP A 565 -7.03 -14.72 -15.68
N SER A 566 -5.70 -14.87 -15.77
CA SER A 566 -5.10 -15.88 -16.64
C SER A 566 -5.39 -17.29 -16.14
N ASN A 567 -5.51 -17.49 -14.82
CA ASN A 567 -5.95 -18.75 -14.25
C ASN A 567 -7.43 -19.06 -14.57
N LYS A 568 -8.31 -18.05 -14.64
CA LYS A 568 -9.70 -18.25 -15.07
C LYS A 568 -9.78 -18.63 -16.57
N ASP A 569 -8.87 -18.09 -17.37
CA ASP A 569 -8.80 -18.32 -18.82
C ASP A 569 -8.20 -19.70 -19.17
N GLY A 570 -6.99 -20.00 -18.68
CA GLY A 570 -6.23 -21.20 -19.07
C GLY A 570 -6.07 -22.27 -17.98
N GLY A 571 -6.55 -22.03 -16.76
CA GLY A 571 -6.28 -22.89 -15.61
C GLY A 571 -4.90 -22.68 -14.97
N PHE A 572 -4.68 -23.30 -13.82
CA PHE A 572 -3.55 -22.96 -12.92
C PHE A 572 -2.18 -23.26 -13.53
N LEU A 573 -1.99 -24.44 -14.12
CA LEU A 573 -0.68 -24.82 -14.65
C LEU A 573 -0.30 -23.98 -15.88
N MET A 574 -1.24 -23.83 -16.82
CA MET A 574 -1.02 -23.08 -18.06
C MET A 574 -0.77 -21.60 -17.78
N SER A 575 -1.55 -20.97 -16.89
CA SER A 575 -1.37 -19.56 -16.53
C SER A 575 0.01 -19.28 -15.92
N ASN A 576 0.46 -20.07 -14.95
CA ASN A 576 1.77 -19.89 -14.35
C ASN A 576 2.92 -20.09 -15.35
N TRP A 577 2.80 -21.08 -16.25
CA TRP A 577 3.77 -21.30 -17.31
C TRP A 577 3.80 -20.15 -18.34
N ALA A 578 2.62 -19.69 -18.77
CA ALA A 578 2.49 -18.56 -19.69
C ALA A 578 3.07 -17.28 -19.09
N ILE A 579 2.80 -16.99 -17.81
CA ILE A 579 3.39 -15.85 -17.10
C ILE A 579 4.91 -15.96 -17.05
N TYR A 580 5.46 -17.11 -16.66
CA TYR A 580 6.91 -17.31 -16.59
C TYR A 580 7.57 -17.04 -17.96
N ARG A 581 6.99 -17.61 -19.02
CA ARG A 581 7.47 -17.43 -20.41
C ARG A 581 7.32 -15.99 -20.91
N ALA A 582 6.23 -15.31 -20.57
CA ALA A 582 6.01 -13.92 -20.93
C ALA A 582 7.05 -13.03 -20.26
N GLN A 583 7.27 -13.18 -18.95
CA GLN A 583 8.25 -12.42 -18.19
C GLN A 583 9.66 -12.59 -18.75
N GLU A 584 10.11 -13.83 -18.98
CA GLU A 584 11.43 -14.12 -19.57
C GLU A 584 11.63 -13.39 -20.92
N ARG A 585 10.62 -13.45 -21.79
CA ARG A 585 10.70 -12.82 -23.12
C ARG A 585 10.59 -11.29 -23.06
N ILE A 586 9.77 -10.73 -22.18
CA ILE A 586 9.68 -9.28 -21.98
C ILE A 586 11.01 -8.74 -21.44
N VAL A 587 11.68 -9.45 -20.53
CA VAL A 587 13.03 -9.11 -20.06
C VAL A 587 14.02 -9.05 -21.23
N GLN A 588 14.01 -10.05 -22.12
CA GLN A 588 14.86 -10.07 -23.31
C GLN A 588 14.59 -8.88 -24.24
N VAL A 589 13.31 -8.57 -24.51
CA VAL A 589 12.92 -7.42 -25.33
C VAL A 589 13.39 -6.11 -24.70
N CYS A 590 13.12 -5.89 -23.41
CA CYS A 590 13.53 -4.67 -22.72
C CYS A 590 15.05 -4.50 -22.75
N ARG A 591 15.81 -5.59 -22.53
CA ARG A 591 17.27 -5.57 -22.62
C ARG A 591 17.77 -5.21 -24.02
N ALA A 592 17.17 -5.78 -25.07
CA ALA A 592 17.54 -5.50 -26.46
C ALA A 592 17.34 -4.03 -26.85
N PHE A 593 16.34 -3.36 -26.28
CA PHE A 593 16.03 -1.94 -26.53
C PHE A 593 16.62 -0.97 -25.47
N GLY A 594 17.42 -1.47 -24.53
CA GLY A 594 17.98 -0.68 -23.43
C GLY A 594 16.92 -0.04 -22.54
N VAL A 595 15.77 -0.70 -22.38
CA VAL A 595 14.65 -0.24 -21.55
C VAL A 595 14.75 -0.87 -20.18
N GLN A 596 14.67 -0.03 -19.14
CA GLN A 596 14.53 -0.50 -17.77
C GLN A 596 13.11 -1.03 -17.55
N LEU A 597 12.98 -2.30 -17.16
CA LEU A 597 11.71 -2.96 -16.89
C LEU A 597 11.40 -2.99 -15.39
N THR A 598 10.14 -2.77 -15.04
CA THR A 598 9.56 -3.17 -13.76
C THR A 598 8.37 -4.09 -14.01
N LEU A 599 8.41 -5.31 -13.49
CA LEU A 599 7.23 -6.17 -13.51
C LEU A 599 6.35 -5.87 -12.31
N PHE A 600 5.06 -5.64 -12.59
CA PHE A 600 4.03 -5.45 -11.59
C PHE A 600 3.21 -6.75 -11.47
N HIS A 601 3.30 -7.38 -10.30
CA HIS A 601 2.66 -8.66 -10.02
C HIS A 601 1.29 -8.46 -9.38
N GLY A 602 0.22 -8.74 -10.13
CA GLY A 602 -1.15 -8.85 -9.62
C GLY A 602 -1.40 -10.15 -8.84
N ARG A 603 -0.47 -10.53 -7.96
CA ARG A 603 -0.56 -11.75 -7.16
C ARG A 603 -1.59 -11.59 -6.06
N GLY A 604 -2.18 -12.72 -5.68
CA GLY A 604 -3.12 -12.82 -4.57
C GLY A 604 -2.68 -13.71 -3.43
N GLY A 605 -3.49 -13.74 -2.37
CA GLY A 605 -3.19 -14.50 -1.16
C GLY A 605 -3.31 -16.02 -1.32
N THR A 606 -4.14 -16.49 -2.26
CA THR A 606 -4.38 -17.92 -2.50
C THR A 606 -3.43 -18.50 -3.54
N VAL A 607 -3.13 -19.79 -3.47
CA VAL A 607 -2.29 -20.49 -4.46
C VAL A 607 -2.78 -20.25 -5.89
N ALA A 608 -4.09 -20.33 -6.13
CA ALA A 608 -4.71 -20.08 -7.45
C ALA A 608 -4.48 -18.65 -7.99
N ARG A 609 -4.09 -17.71 -7.14
CA ARG A 609 -3.73 -16.33 -7.50
C ARG A 609 -2.22 -16.07 -7.39
N GLY A 610 -1.40 -17.13 -7.34
CA GLY A 610 0.06 -17.02 -7.17
C GLY A 610 0.50 -16.85 -5.71
N GLY A 611 -0.38 -17.14 -4.75
CA GLY A 611 -0.13 -17.08 -3.31
C GLY A 611 0.73 -18.23 -2.80
N GLY A 612 1.41 -17.98 -1.68
CA GLY A 612 2.39 -18.85 -1.06
C GLY A 612 3.39 -18.05 -0.23
N PRO A 613 4.44 -18.68 0.32
CA PRO A 613 5.54 -17.96 0.97
C PRO A 613 6.14 -16.93 -0.01
N THR A 614 6.02 -15.65 0.32
CA THR A 614 6.27 -14.56 -0.64
C THR A 614 7.75 -14.52 -1.06
N ASN A 615 8.66 -14.78 -0.13
CA ASN A 615 10.10 -14.95 -0.41
C ASN A 615 10.37 -15.99 -1.51
N ARG A 616 9.84 -17.22 -1.37
CA ARG A 616 10.05 -18.31 -2.34
C ARG A 616 9.48 -17.94 -3.71
N SER A 617 8.34 -17.27 -3.70
CA SER A 617 7.67 -16.84 -4.92
C SER A 617 8.45 -15.77 -5.71
N ILE A 618 9.23 -14.93 -5.02
CA ILE A 618 10.12 -13.93 -5.61
C ILE A 618 11.40 -14.61 -6.14
N LEU A 619 12.01 -15.50 -5.34
CA LEU A 619 13.20 -16.25 -5.74
C LEU A 619 12.97 -17.17 -6.94
N ALA A 620 11.73 -17.61 -7.16
CA ALA A 620 11.35 -18.46 -8.29
C ALA A 620 11.06 -17.68 -9.60
N GLN A 621 11.20 -16.35 -9.61
CA GLN A 621 10.99 -15.56 -10.83
C GLN A 621 12.09 -15.82 -11.89
N PRO A 622 11.81 -15.63 -13.19
CA PRO A 622 12.81 -15.75 -14.24
C PRO A 622 14.01 -14.84 -14.00
N GLY A 623 15.20 -15.28 -14.42
CA GLY A 623 16.43 -14.49 -14.29
C GLY A 623 16.30 -13.11 -14.96
N GLY A 624 16.69 -12.06 -14.24
CA GLY A 624 16.63 -10.68 -14.72
C GLY A 624 15.25 -10.03 -14.65
N SER A 625 14.20 -10.74 -14.20
CA SER A 625 12.86 -10.19 -14.10
C SER A 625 12.63 -9.36 -12.83
N VAL A 626 13.46 -9.56 -11.81
CA VAL A 626 13.49 -8.75 -10.58
C VAL A 626 14.50 -7.60 -10.75
N ALA A 627 15.80 -7.91 -10.87
CA ALA A 627 16.85 -6.92 -11.17
C ALA A 627 16.76 -5.63 -10.32
N GLY A 628 16.54 -5.81 -9.02
CA GLY A 628 16.36 -4.76 -8.02
C GLY A 628 14.94 -4.19 -7.94
N ARG A 629 14.06 -4.48 -8.91
CA ARG A 629 12.77 -3.82 -9.08
C ARG A 629 11.62 -4.80 -8.92
N TYR A 630 10.78 -4.59 -7.91
CA TYR A 630 9.68 -5.48 -7.61
C TYR A 630 8.45 -4.69 -7.14
N ARG A 631 7.36 -4.79 -7.90
CA ARG A 631 6.09 -4.17 -7.54
C ARG A 631 5.04 -5.25 -7.37
N LEU A 632 4.35 -5.28 -6.24
CA LEU A 632 3.46 -6.38 -5.86
C LEU A 632 2.14 -5.88 -5.30
N THR A 633 1.04 -6.52 -5.69
CA THR A 633 -0.29 -6.27 -5.14
C THR A 633 -0.47 -7.00 -3.81
N GLU A 634 -0.69 -6.25 -2.73
CA GLU A 634 -1.10 -6.79 -1.43
C GLU A 634 -2.63 -6.74 -1.33
N GLN A 635 -3.26 -7.90 -1.52
CA GLN A 635 -4.71 -8.00 -1.50
C GLN A 635 -5.30 -7.70 -0.12
N GLY A 636 -6.53 -7.18 -0.08
CA GLY A 636 -7.17 -6.80 1.16
C GLY A 636 -7.30 -7.94 2.18
N GLU A 637 -7.52 -9.19 1.74
CA GLU A 637 -7.52 -10.37 2.62
C GLU A 637 -6.15 -10.69 3.24
N VAL A 638 -5.07 -10.23 2.60
CA VAL A 638 -3.70 -10.42 3.07
C VAL A 638 -3.31 -9.33 4.07
N LEU A 639 -3.92 -8.14 3.99
CA LEU A 639 -3.58 -7.02 4.87
C LEU A 639 -3.77 -7.35 6.35
N THR A 640 -4.88 -8.01 6.69
CA THR A 640 -5.17 -8.40 8.07
C THR A 640 -4.25 -9.50 8.59
N SER A 641 -3.76 -10.42 7.75
CA SER A 641 -2.93 -11.55 8.19
C SER A 641 -1.43 -11.26 8.21
N ARG A 642 -0.95 -10.35 7.35
CA ARG A 642 0.48 -10.01 7.24
C ARG A 642 0.85 -8.68 7.87
N TYR A 643 -0.14 -7.79 8.03
CA TYR A 643 0.08 -6.42 8.46
C TYR A 643 -0.87 -6.01 9.59
N SER A 644 -1.41 -6.96 10.37
CA SER A 644 -2.19 -6.66 11.58
C SER A 644 -1.40 -5.88 12.61
N SER A 645 -0.09 -6.14 12.74
CA SER A 645 0.80 -5.47 13.69
C SER A 645 2.14 -5.07 13.05
N ILE A 646 2.85 -4.11 13.67
CA ILE A 646 4.18 -3.68 13.21
C ILE A 646 5.18 -4.84 13.17
N PRO A 647 5.29 -5.72 14.18
CA PRO A 647 6.24 -6.83 14.12
C PRO A 647 5.95 -7.84 12.99
N LEU A 648 4.68 -8.16 12.71
CA LEU A 648 4.29 -9.02 11.58
C LEU A 648 4.62 -8.34 10.24
N ALA A 649 4.31 -7.05 10.12
CA ALA A 649 4.65 -6.26 8.95
C ALA A 649 6.15 -6.24 8.68
N LEU A 650 6.97 -6.01 9.71
CA LEU A 650 8.44 -6.06 9.60
C LEU A 650 8.89 -7.43 9.09
N ARG A 651 8.38 -8.52 9.68
CA ARG A 651 8.75 -9.87 9.25
C ARG A 651 8.42 -10.11 7.79
N ASN A 652 7.23 -9.73 7.34
CA ASN A 652 6.83 -9.90 5.94
C ASN A 652 7.66 -9.04 4.98
N LEU A 653 7.91 -7.79 5.35
CA LEU A 653 8.73 -6.87 4.56
C LEU A 653 10.19 -7.35 4.46
N GLU A 654 10.77 -7.88 5.52
CA GLU A 654 12.11 -8.48 5.45
C GLU A 654 12.17 -9.62 4.44
N GLN A 655 11.17 -10.51 4.46
CA GLN A 655 11.09 -11.64 3.53
C GLN A 655 10.99 -11.17 2.07
N ILE A 656 10.22 -10.12 1.81
CA ILE A 656 10.09 -9.53 0.47
C ILE A 656 11.43 -8.92 0.04
N VAL A 657 12.01 -8.05 0.88
CA VAL A 657 13.22 -7.29 0.54
C VAL A 657 14.43 -8.21 0.41
N GLY A 658 14.61 -9.14 1.35
CA GLY A 658 15.69 -10.13 1.30
C GLY A 658 15.61 -10.98 0.03
N ALA A 659 14.41 -11.43 -0.35
CA ALA A 659 14.23 -12.19 -1.58
C ALA A 659 14.47 -11.36 -2.84
N VAL A 660 14.07 -10.08 -2.86
CA VAL A 660 14.39 -9.16 -3.97
C VAL A 660 15.90 -9.00 -4.11
N LEU A 661 16.62 -8.76 -3.00
CA LEU A 661 18.07 -8.63 -3.03
C LEU A 661 18.77 -9.89 -3.55
N VAL A 662 18.32 -11.09 -3.16
CA VAL A 662 18.93 -12.36 -3.59
C VAL A 662 18.59 -12.71 -5.04
N ALA A 663 17.38 -12.35 -5.51
CA ALA A 663 16.96 -12.59 -6.89
C ALA A 663 17.54 -11.58 -7.90
N SER A 664 18.18 -10.52 -7.41
CA SER A 664 18.81 -9.45 -8.20
C SER A 664 20.30 -9.69 -8.31
#